data_AF-A0A743G2I9-F1
#
_entry.id   AF-A0A743G2I9-F1
#
_cell.length_a   1.000
_cell.length_b   1.000
_cell.length_c   1.000
_cell.angle_alpha   90.00
_cell.angle_beta   90.00
_cell.angle_gamma   90.00
#
_symmetry.space_group_name_H-M   'P 1'
#
loop_
_entity.id
_entity.type
_entity.pdbx_description
1 polymer ?
#
loop_
_entity_poly.entity_id
_entity_poly.type
_entity_poly.pdbx_seq_one_letter_code
_entity_poly.pdbx_strand_id
1 'polypeptide(L)'
;MKSDNVVHAVYIPFDRSQYILAEHLTDKERAAISVARRRTVFQEMTTPVPPLMQPLRDIVLLSGIPARMAKATIQAVLAETYNTNSPCWKWPEDIWMRLFKQSRLSGPLLAAFAWHLGSVRKPLELERCRQPACYASAIFGRDFFHRELKRLTEVLVSLGYSLRHQEMFLSAVLGTLMLENGDPRLESFTEDLLKRGQQYRTEGIARAVGKVSHGLAAMGILSRPLRMRGYTGWREKRTEGIASEWVQWCQRWRKTSVLRPRTRETNYSFILRIGLWLARAYPDIREPGDWTISTCASFIAVLGRMNVDDLSLEPEEKRRVSARSGQPMMSNSRASFLYALRRFFVDYELWGWGRLHLSPYRHLSTPDTPAFSRSVNPRVIDDPVWLKLIWASLNLRPEDMLTEIHYPFAMHQAMAVIWTHAGLRQNEILRLTVGCVREQTDDIVQEDGSIISAGTLCWLDVPAGKTSKAFVKPVASVVKTYVDLWLQARPPEQAPLTDERTAERVNYLFQYRGKQTGSAILNNTIIPVLCARAGVPRDDSRGRITSHRGRASAVTALASVPQGMTLHELMEWSGHSCPRSTLHYIRIRPTRLAASFVKADKISHMIGVLIDHDSQSLTESGPALYYDLGELYCTNPFWSSCPHRMACIGCDFSLPKSSSRAQALESKASIHRYLEEVPLTPDEKAIAEGDIDKLTAFIKKMADQPPPGKG
;
A
#
# COMPACT_ATOMS: atom_id res chain seq x y z
N MET A 1 -38.72 -13.52 -1.79
CA MET A 1 -39.97 -12.96 -1.22
C MET A 1 -39.60 -11.66 -0.50
N LYS A 2 -40.10 -10.47 -0.78
CA LYS A 2 -41.06 -9.95 -1.76
C LYS A 2 -40.34 -8.94 -2.67
N SER A 3 -40.64 -8.98 -3.96
CA SER A 3 -40.31 -7.94 -4.92
C SER A 3 -41.13 -6.69 -4.59
N ASP A 4 -40.59 -5.80 -3.79
CA ASP A 4 -41.21 -4.50 -3.56
C ASP A 4 -41.11 -3.69 -4.87
N ASN A 5 -42.27 -3.40 -5.44
CA ASN A 5 -42.47 -2.49 -6.55
C ASN A 5 -41.80 -1.15 -6.24
N VAL A 6 -40.58 -0.94 -6.74
CA VAL A 6 -40.01 0.39 -6.88
C VAL A 6 -40.82 1.11 -7.94
N VAL A 7 -41.88 1.80 -7.53
CA VAL A 7 -42.57 2.77 -8.37
C VAL A 7 -41.52 3.81 -8.76
N HIS A 8 -41.04 3.76 -9.99
CA HIS A 8 -40.21 4.80 -10.57
C HIS A 8 -41.03 6.09 -10.59
N ALA A 9 -40.91 6.90 -9.54
CA ALA A 9 -41.55 8.20 -9.51
C ALA A 9 -40.83 9.10 -10.52
N VAL A 10 -41.43 9.18 -11.71
CA VAL A 10 -40.95 9.92 -12.87
C VAL A 10 -40.81 11.39 -12.50
N TYR A 11 -39.66 11.99 -12.83
CA TYR A 11 -39.54 13.45 -12.75
C TYR A 11 -40.50 14.07 -13.75
N ILE A 12 -41.44 14.89 -13.29
CA ILE A 12 -42.33 15.66 -14.15
C ILE A 12 -41.80 17.09 -14.17
N PRO A 13 -41.17 17.54 -15.27
CA PRO A 13 -40.73 18.92 -15.41
C PRO A 13 -41.94 19.86 -15.34
N PHE A 14 -41.72 21.07 -14.81
CA PHE A 14 -42.73 22.11 -14.90
C PHE A 14 -42.94 22.49 -16.37
N ASP A 15 -44.14 22.25 -16.88
CA ASP A 15 -44.50 22.52 -18.27
C ASP A 15 -45.28 23.82 -18.38
N ARG A 16 -44.64 24.84 -18.98
CA ARG A 16 -45.25 26.16 -19.19
C ARG A 16 -46.48 26.10 -20.09
N SER A 17 -46.58 25.11 -20.98
CA SER A 17 -47.68 25.00 -21.94
C SER A 17 -49.03 24.63 -21.30
N GLN A 18 -49.00 24.12 -20.06
CA GLN A 18 -50.20 23.76 -19.29
C GLN A 18 -50.92 24.99 -18.69
N TYR A 19 -50.31 26.18 -18.78
CA TYR A 19 -50.83 27.41 -18.17
C TYR A 19 -51.19 28.45 -19.23
N ILE A 20 -52.29 29.17 -18.98
CA ILE A 20 -52.70 30.31 -19.80
C ILE A 20 -51.87 31.53 -19.37
N LEU A 21 -50.71 31.72 -20.01
CA LEU A 21 -49.79 32.83 -19.72
C LEU A 21 -50.14 34.06 -20.58
N ALA A 22 -51.14 34.84 -20.15
CA ALA A 22 -51.58 36.05 -20.85
C ALA A 22 -50.45 37.08 -21.04
N GLU A 23 -50.49 37.83 -22.15
CA GLU A 23 -49.48 38.87 -22.45
C GLU A 23 -49.68 40.15 -21.64
N HIS A 24 -50.93 40.43 -21.27
CA HIS A 24 -51.34 41.62 -20.54
C HIS A 24 -52.26 41.24 -19.38
N LEU A 25 -52.26 42.07 -18.34
CA LEU A 25 -53.17 41.92 -17.21
C LEU A 25 -54.57 42.37 -17.61
N THR A 26 -55.59 41.60 -17.25
CA THR A 26 -56.98 42.07 -17.40
C THR A 26 -57.28 43.18 -16.39
N ASP A 27 -58.24 44.07 -16.69
CA ASP A 27 -58.65 45.14 -15.75
C ASP A 27 -59.11 44.58 -14.39
N LYS A 28 -59.74 43.40 -14.41
CA LYS A 28 -60.17 42.67 -13.21
C LYS A 28 -58.97 42.21 -12.36
N GLU A 29 -57.95 41.63 -12.99
CA GLU A 29 -56.73 41.20 -12.29
C GLU A 29 -55.97 42.41 -11.75
N ARG A 30 -55.81 43.47 -12.55
CA ARG A 30 -55.16 44.72 -12.14
C ARG A 30 -55.85 45.35 -10.93
N ALA A 31 -57.19 45.40 -10.92
CA ALA A 31 -57.97 45.90 -9.80
C ALA A 31 -57.86 45.00 -8.55
N ALA A 32 -57.68 43.69 -8.73
CA ALA A 32 -57.52 42.72 -7.65
C ALA A 32 -56.12 42.76 -7.01
N ILE A 33 -55.08 43.19 -7.73
CA ILE A 33 -53.71 43.27 -7.22
C ILE A 33 -53.25 44.68 -6.81
N SER A 34 -54.12 45.70 -6.89
CA SER A 34 -53.76 47.11 -6.71
C SER A 34 -53.28 47.47 -5.30
N VAL A 35 -53.98 46.99 -4.27
CA VAL A 35 -53.67 47.29 -2.86
C VAL A 35 -53.43 46.01 -2.06
N ALA A 36 -52.63 46.09 -0.99
CA ALA A 36 -52.17 44.94 -0.22
C ALA A 36 -53.31 44.03 0.29
N ARG A 37 -54.41 44.63 0.76
CA ARG A 37 -55.60 43.89 1.21
C ARG A 37 -56.23 43.08 0.08
N ARG A 38 -56.38 43.67 -1.13
CA ARG A 38 -56.94 42.99 -2.29
C ARG A 38 -56.01 41.89 -2.82
N ARG A 39 -54.69 42.14 -2.85
CA ARG A 39 -53.70 41.09 -3.19
C ARG A 39 -53.79 39.90 -2.26
N THR A 40 -54.08 40.10 -0.97
CA THR A 40 -54.23 39.00 -0.01
C THR A 40 -55.46 38.16 -0.34
N VAL A 41 -56.60 38.81 -0.58
CA VAL A 41 -57.85 38.14 -0.99
C VAL A 41 -57.67 37.40 -2.32
N PHE A 42 -57.02 38.03 -3.31
CA PHE A 42 -56.73 37.44 -4.61
C PHE A 42 -55.82 36.21 -4.49
N GLN A 43 -54.81 36.28 -3.63
CA GLN A 43 -53.92 35.16 -3.34
C GLN A 43 -54.63 34.01 -2.62
N GLU A 44 -55.68 34.28 -1.83
CA GLU A 44 -56.43 33.26 -1.07
C GLU A 44 -57.59 32.65 -1.87
N MET A 45 -57.90 33.18 -3.05
CA MET A 45 -59.00 32.72 -3.90
C MET A 45 -58.74 31.33 -4.48
N THR A 46 -59.42 30.29 -3.97
CA THR A 46 -59.17 28.89 -4.35
C THR A 46 -60.13 28.33 -5.39
N THR A 47 -61.27 28.98 -5.64
CA THR A 47 -62.31 28.43 -6.53
C THR A 47 -63.05 29.53 -7.30
N PRO A 48 -62.87 29.65 -8.64
CA PRO A 48 -61.74 29.12 -9.42
C PRO A 48 -60.44 29.85 -9.07
N VAL A 49 -59.30 29.16 -9.21
CA VAL A 49 -57.98 29.81 -9.05
C VAL A 49 -57.76 30.77 -10.21
N PRO A 50 -57.37 32.04 -9.95
CA PRO A 50 -57.08 32.97 -11.03
C PRO A 50 -55.95 32.47 -11.95
N PRO A 51 -56.03 32.64 -13.28
CA PRO A 51 -54.98 32.20 -14.22
C PRO A 51 -53.60 32.76 -13.88
N LEU A 52 -53.51 34.03 -13.44
CA LEU A 52 -52.28 34.66 -12.96
C LEU A 52 -51.66 33.97 -11.73
N MET A 53 -52.48 33.31 -10.91
CA MET A 53 -52.08 32.69 -9.64
C MET A 53 -51.75 31.20 -9.77
N GLN A 54 -52.35 30.50 -10.73
CA GLN A 54 -52.20 29.07 -10.93
C GLN A 54 -50.72 28.61 -11.02
N PRO A 55 -49.88 29.14 -11.95
CA PRO A 55 -48.49 28.71 -12.05
C PRO A 55 -47.65 29.04 -10.80
N LEU A 56 -47.95 30.14 -10.11
CA LEU A 56 -47.25 30.51 -8.87
C LEU A 56 -47.59 29.55 -7.72
N ARG A 57 -48.86 29.11 -7.62
CA ARG A 57 -49.29 28.14 -6.60
C ARG A 57 -48.68 26.77 -6.84
N ASP A 58 -48.66 26.29 -8.08
CA ASP A 58 -48.14 24.97 -8.41
C ASP A 58 -46.63 24.88 -8.16
N ILE A 59 -45.87 25.94 -8.47
CA ILE A 59 -44.44 26.03 -8.11
C ILE A 59 -44.26 26.04 -6.57
N VAL A 60 -45.12 26.74 -5.82
CA VAL A 60 -45.03 26.79 -4.34
C VAL A 60 -45.29 25.42 -3.74
N LEU A 61 -46.31 24.70 -4.22
CA LEU A 61 -46.65 23.34 -3.78
C LEU A 61 -45.45 22.40 -3.93
N LEU A 62 -44.73 22.49 -5.04
CA LEU A 62 -43.54 21.68 -5.30
C LEU A 62 -42.32 22.14 -4.48
N SER A 63 -42.19 23.44 -4.21
CA SER A 63 -40.95 24.03 -3.66
C SER A 63 -40.61 23.62 -2.22
N GLY A 64 -41.61 23.23 -1.41
CA GLY A 64 -41.40 22.89 -0.01
C GLY A 64 -41.15 24.09 0.93
N ILE A 65 -41.41 25.31 0.47
CA ILE A 65 -41.17 26.55 1.24
C ILE A 65 -42.31 26.78 2.25
N PRO A 66 -42.02 27.22 3.49
CA PRO A 66 -43.05 27.47 4.49
C PRO A 66 -44.11 28.47 4.01
N ALA A 67 -45.39 28.17 4.27
CA ALA A 67 -46.53 28.94 3.78
C ALA A 67 -46.44 30.44 4.07
N ARG A 68 -45.91 30.84 5.24
CA ARG A 68 -45.69 32.24 5.61
C ARG A 68 -44.72 32.96 4.65
N MET A 69 -43.62 32.31 4.30
CA MET A 69 -42.61 32.87 3.38
C MET A 69 -43.12 32.86 1.93
N ALA A 70 -43.82 31.80 1.53
CA ALA A 70 -44.46 31.73 0.23
C ALA A 70 -45.50 32.85 0.09
N LYS A 71 -46.31 33.10 1.13
CA LYS A 71 -47.28 34.19 1.16
C LYS A 71 -46.63 35.55 0.93
N ALA A 72 -45.60 35.88 1.72
CA ALA A 72 -44.87 37.14 1.57
C ALA A 72 -44.21 37.30 0.19
N THR A 73 -43.66 36.21 -0.36
CA THR A 73 -42.97 36.22 -1.67
C THR A 73 -43.95 36.44 -2.81
N ILE A 74 -45.10 35.74 -2.81
CA ILE A 74 -46.15 35.94 -3.80
C ILE A 74 -46.72 37.36 -3.70
N GLN A 75 -46.95 37.89 -2.50
CA GLN A 75 -47.41 39.28 -2.33
C GLN A 75 -46.46 40.29 -2.96
N ALA A 76 -45.15 40.07 -2.84
CA ALA A 76 -44.15 40.93 -3.49
C ALA A 76 -44.17 40.80 -5.02
N VAL A 77 -44.31 39.58 -5.55
CA VAL A 77 -44.45 39.34 -6.99
C VAL A 77 -45.72 40.01 -7.53
N LEU A 78 -46.86 39.90 -6.86
CA LEU A 78 -48.11 40.55 -7.25
C LEU A 78 -48.02 42.08 -7.16
N ALA A 79 -47.33 42.62 -6.15
CA ALA A 79 -47.11 44.05 -6.03
C ALA A 79 -46.27 44.59 -7.21
N GLU A 80 -45.20 43.88 -7.57
CA GLU A 80 -44.36 44.28 -8.70
C GLU A 80 -45.08 44.09 -10.05
N THR A 81 -45.97 43.10 -10.14
CA THR A 81 -46.83 42.85 -11.32
C THR A 81 -47.76 44.05 -11.56
N TYR A 82 -48.32 44.60 -10.48
CA TYR A 82 -49.11 45.83 -10.54
C TYR A 82 -48.27 47.05 -10.94
N ASN A 83 -47.09 47.22 -10.31
CA ASN A 83 -46.22 48.39 -10.54
C ASN A 83 -45.70 48.47 -11.98
N THR A 84 -45.37 47.31 -12.57
CA THR A 84 -44.84 47.21 -13.93
C THR A 84 -45.93 47.06 -14.99
N ASN A 85 -47.19 46.88 -14.54
CA ASN A 85 -48.34 46.56 -15.39
C ASN A 85 -48.07 45.38 -16.35
N SER A 86 -47.28 44.41 -15.90
CA SER A 86 -46.81 43.29 -16.70
C SER A 86 -46.69 42.03 -15.84
N PRO A 87 -47.17 40.86 -16.31
CA PRO A 87 -47.07 39.62 -15.55
C PRO A 87 -45.61 39.15 -15.41
N CYS A 88 -45.33 38.37 -14.37
CA CYS A 88 -43.95 38.02 -13.99
C CYS A 88 -43.16 37.22 -15.05
N TRP A 89 -43.85 36.54 -15.97
CA TRP A 89 -43.21 35.82 -17.09
C TRP A 89 -42.74 36.70 -18.25
N LYS A 90 -43.08 38.01 -18.25
CA LYS A 90 -42.58 39.00 -19.23
C LYS A 90 -41.55 39.96 -18.63
N TRP A 91 -41.20 39.80 -17.35
CA TRP A 91 -40.27 40.71 -16.69
C TRP A 91 -38.83 40.58 -17.22
N PRO A 92 -38.14 41.71 -17.46
CA PRO A 92 -36.70 41.72 -17.63
C PRO A 92 -35.96 41.28 -16.34
N GLU A 93 -34.69 40.91 -16.50
CA GLU A 93 -33.83 40.37 -15.44
C GLU A 93 -33.62 41.34 -14.26
N ASP A 94 -33.59 42.65 -14.51
CA ASP A 94 -33.37 43.69 -13.50
C ASP A 94 -34.46 43.70 -12.41
N ILE A 95 -35.71 43.41 -12.78
CA ILE A 95 -36.83 43.31 -11.84
C ILE A 95 -36.63 42.14 -10.87
N TRP A 96 -36.23 40.98 -11.41
CA TRP A 96 -35.90 39.82 -10.59
C TRP A 96 -34.73 40.11 -9.65
N MET A 97 -33.66 40.74 -10.14
CA MET A 97 -32.50 41.12 -9.31
C MET A 97 -32.86 42.10 -8.18
N ARG A 98 -33.81 43.02 -8.42
CA ARG A 98 -34.32 43.93 -7.39
C ARG A 98 -35.07 43.18 -6.29
N LEU A 99 -35.93 42.21 -6.66
CA LEU A 99 -36.63 41.37 -5.69
C LEU A 99 -35.66 40.49 -4.90
N PHE A 100 -34.61 39.96 -5.55
CA PHE A 100 -33.57 39.21 -4.85
C PHE A 100 -32.85 40.06 -3.80
N LYS A 101 -32.71 41.38 -3.92
CA LYS A 101 -32.11 42.21 -2.85
C LYS A 101 -32.93 42.26 -1.56
N GLN A 102 -34.23 41.92 -1.59
CA GLN A 102 -35.09 41.96 -0.42
C GLN A 102 -34.92 40.73 0.47
N SER A 103 -34.19 40.87 1.59
CA SER A 103 -33.88 39.78 2.53
C SER A 103 -35.10 39.09 3.13
N ARG A 104 -36.22 39.82 3.29
CA ARG A 104 -37.51 39.32 3.80
C ARG A 104 -38.22 38.30 2.89
N LEU A 105 -37.84 38.23 1.61
CA LEU A 105 -38.44 37.32 0.63
C LEU A 105 -37.66 36.01 0.54
N SER A 106 -38.33 34.92 0.16
CA SER A 106 -37.68 33.63 -0.07
C SER A 106 -36.86 33.66 -1.36
N GLY A 107 -35.53 33.72 -1.24
CA GLY A 107 -34.61 33.63 -2.37
C GLY A 107 -34.81 32.36 -3.21
N PRO A 108 -34.89 31.15 -2.60
CA PRO A 108 -35.16 29.92 -3.34
C PRO A 108 -36.46 29.94 -4.15
N LEU A 109 -37.54 30.50 -3.59
CA LEU A 109 -38.84 30.57 -4.27
C LEU A 109 -38.84 31.59 -5.41
N LEU A 110 -38.20 32.76 -5.21
CA LEU A 110 -38.01 33.74 -6.29
C LEU A 110 -37.20 33.15 -7.44
N ALA A 111 -36.17 32.35 -7.13
CA ALA A 111 -35.40 31.64 -8.15
C ALA A 111 -36.23 30.57 -8.87
N ALA A 112 -37.12 29.85 -8.18
CA ALA A 112 -38.04 28.92 -8.81
C ALA A 112 -39.02 29.61 -9.76
N PHE A 113 -39.59 30.75 -9.37
CA PHE A 113 -40.44 31.56 -10.27
C PHE A 113 -39.65 32.09 -11.47
N ALA A 114 -38.45 32.63 -11.24
CA ALA A 114 -37.62 33.18 -12.32
C ALA A 114 -37.15 32.08 -13.29
N TRP A 115 -36.84 30.88 -12.79
CA TRP A 115 -36.42 29.73 -13.60
C TRP A 115 -37.54 29.22 -14.51
N HIS A 116 -38.72 28.99 -13.94
CA HIS A 116 -39.84 28.39 -14.66
C HIS A 116 -40.61 29.41 -15.52
N LEU A 117 -40.84 30.61 -14.99
CA LEU A 117 -41.71 31.62 -15.62
C LEU A 117 -40.90 32.78 -16.23
N GLY A 118 -39.79 33.17 -15.62
CA GLY A 118 -39.00 34.34 -16.02
C GLY A 118 -37.87 34.06 -17.03
N SER A 119 -36.95 35.03 -17.10
CA SER A 119 -35.78 35.07 -17.99
C SER A 119 -34.48 34.57 -17.33
N VAL A 120 -34.44 34.47 -16.00
CA VAL A 120 -33.23 34.13 -15.24
C VAL A 120 -33.11 32.61 -15.08
N ARG A 121 -32.10 32.02 -15.73
CA ARG A 121 -31.82 30.55 -15.67
C ARG A 121 -30.50 30.20 -14.99
N LYS A 122 -29.91 31.12 -14.23
CA LYS A 122 -28.60 30.94 -13.60
C LYS A 122 -28.62 31.24 -12.10
N PRO A 123 -29.32 30.41 -11.30
CA PRO A 123 -29.52 30.66 -9.87
C PRO A 123 -28.22 30.68 -9.06
N LEU A 124 -27.14 30.04 -9.56
CA LEU A 124 -25.83 30.02 -8.90
C LEU A 124 -25.03 31.33 -9.05
N GLU A 125 -25.37 32.19 -10.01
CA GLU A 125 -24.75 33.52 -10.18
C GLU A 125 -25.40 34.56 -9.24
N LEU A 126 -26.48 34.21 -8.54
CA LEU A 126 -27.16 35.09 -7.59
C LEU A 126 -26.37 35.21 -6.27
N GLU A 127 -26.11 36.44 -5.82
CA GLU A 127 -25.38 36.74 -4.56
C GLU A 127 -25.99 36.07 -3.31
N ARG A 128 -27.30 35.77 -3.33
CA ARG A 128 -28.03 35.13 -2.22
C ARG A 128 -28.03 33.60 -2.27
N CYS A 129 -27.45 32.96 -3.29
CA CYS A 129 -27.41 31.51 -3.41
C CYS A 129 -26.31 30.89 -2.52
N ARG A 130 -26.44 31.05 -1.19
CA ARG A 130 -25.50 30.47 -0.20
C ARG A 130 -25.75 28.99 0.09
N GLN A 131 -26.98 28.52 -0.13
CA GLN A 131 -27.39 27.13 0.12
C GLN A 131 -28.00 26.52 -1.15
N PRO A 132 -27.16 26.01 -2.08
CA PRO A 132 -27.63 25.51 -3.38
C PRO A 132 -28.69 24.41 -3.27
N ALA A 133 -28.66 23.59 -2.20
CA ALA A 133 -29.66 22.56 -1.93
C ALA A 133 -31.09 23.13 -1.84
N CYS A 134 -31.28 24.26 -1.16
CA CYS A 134 -32.60 24.89 -1.00
C CYS A 134 -33.13 25.43 -2.32
N TYR A 135 -32.25 25.96 -3.18
CA TYR A 135 -32.62 26.46 -4.51
C TYR A 135 -32.96 25.31 -5.46
N ALA A 136 -32.16 24.25 -5.47
CA ALA A 136 -32.46 23.03 -6.24
C ALA A 136 -33.78 22.38 -5.79
N SER A 137 -34.00 22.27 -4.48
CA SER A 137 -35.26 21.77 -3.91
C SER A 137 -36.46 22.64 -4.31
N ALA A 138 -36.30 23.96 -4.36
CA ALA A 138 -37.39 24.86 -4.75
C ALA A 138 -37.70 24.80 -6.26
N ILE A 139 -36.67 24.68 -7.10
CA ILE A 139 -36.80 24.65 -8.57
C ILE A 139 -37.30 23.28 -9.06
N PHE A 140 -36.69 22.20 -8.58
CA PHE A 140 -36.95 20.84 -9.09
C PHE A 140 -37.98 20.07 -8.26
N GLY A 141 -38.43 20.63 -7.15
CA GLY A 141 -39.39 20.01 -6.24
C GLY A 141 -38.72 19.35 -5.04
N ARG A 142 -39.30 19.58 -3.85
CA ARG A 142 -38.78 19.10 -2.57
C ARG A 142 -38.68 17.59 -2.53
N ASP A 143 -39.77 16.90 -2.86
CA ASP A 143 -39.85 15.44 -2.70
C ASP A 143 -38.89 14.73 -3.65
N PHE A 144 -38.79 15.21 -4.89
CA PHE A 144 -37.84 14.68 -5.87
C PHE A 144 -36.39 14.88 -5.44
N PHE A 145 -36.03 16.10 -5.03
CA PHE A 145 -34.67 16.40 -4.56
C PHE A 145 -34.26 15.51 -3.38
N HIS A 146 -35.12 15.40 -2.35
CA HIS A 146 -34.80 14.61 -1.16
C HIS A 146 -34.73 13.12 -1.47
N ARG A 147 -35.53 12.63 -2.43
CA ARG A 147 -35.46 11.25 -2.89
C ARG A 147 -34.14 10.94 -3.60
N GLU A 148 -33.70 11.79 -4.52
CA GLU A 148 -32.40 11.60 -5.20
C GLU A 148 -31.23 11.72 -4.22
N LEU A 149 -31.31 12.65 -3.27
CA LEU A 149 -30.34 12.77 -2.19
C LEU A 149 -30.31 11.50 -1.33
N LYS A 150 -31.47 10.95 -0.96
CA LYS A 150 -31.58 9.71 -0.18
C LYS A 150 -31.00 8.53 -0.96
N ARG A 151 -31.38 8.37 -2.23
CA ARG A 151 -30.88 7.33 -3.14
C ARG A 151 -29.35 7.36 -3.23
N LEU A 152 -28.77 8.55 -3.41
CA LEU A 152 -27.32 8.72 -3.43
C LEU A 152 -26.65 8.44 -2.08
N THR A 153 -27.30 8.85 -0.98
CA THR A 153 -26.78 8.64 0.38
C THR A 153 -26.76 7.16 0.74
N GLU A 154 -27.81 6.41 0.43
CA GLU A 154 -27.92 4.96 0.69
C GLU A 154 -26.79 4.17 0.01
N VAL A 155 -26.54 4.45 -1.28
CA VAL A 155 -25.42 3.83 -2.02
C VAL A 155 -24.07 4.23 -1.45
N LEU A 156 -23.88 5.49 -1.02
CA LEU A 156 -22.64 5.87 -0.38
C LEU A 156 -22.47 5.18 0.99
N VAL A 157 -23.54 4.97 1.74
CA VAL A 157 -23.49 4.23 3.01
C VAL A 157 -23.11 2.77 2.76
N SER A 158 -23.66 2.10 1.75
CA SER A 158 -23.30 0.71 1.39
C SER A 158 -21.82 0.57 0.99
N LEU A 159 -21.21 1.65 0.49
CA LEU A 159 -19.78 1.70 0.17
C LEU A 159 -18.87 1.95 1.39
N GLY A 160 -19.44 2.30 2.56
CA GLY A 160 -18.74 2.58 3.81
C GLY A 160 -18.58 4.06 4.15
N TYR A 161 -19.43 4.95 3.62
CA TYR A 161 -19.47 6.35 4.06
C TYR A 161 -20.43 6.55 5.25
N SER A 162 -20.16 7.54 6.12
CA SER A 162 -20.96 7.78 7.34
C SER A 162 -22.13 8.74 7.09
N LEU A 163 -23.32 8.33 7.53
CA LEU A 163 -24.58 9.04 7.31
C LEU A 163 -24.58 10.48 7.87
N ARG A 164 -24.18 10.64 9.15
CA ARG A 164 -24.27 11.92 9.90
C ARG A 164 -23.42 13.08 9.33
N HIS A 165 -22.28 12.77 8.72
CA HIS A 165 -21.38 13.78 8.14
C HIS A 165 -21.66 14.04 6.65
N GLN A 166 -22.54 13.25 6.03
CA GLN A 166 -22.80 13.32 4.59
C GLN A 166 -23.94 14.24 4.23
N GLU A 167 -25.05 14.23 4.97
CA GLU A 167 -26.28 14.94 4.55
C GLU A 167 -26.06 16.42 4.26
N MET A 168 -25.31 17.14 5.12
CA MET A 168 -25.09 18.58 4.94
C MET A 168 -24.16 18.91 3.75
N PHE A 169 -23.07 18.17 3.57
CA PHE A 169 -22.12 18.44 2.48
C PHE A 169 -22.58 17.87 1.14
N LEU A 170 -23.27 16.74 1.16
CA LEU A 170 -23.77 16.08 -0.04
C LEU A 170 -24.97 16.82 -0.63
N SER A 171 -25.90 17.30 0.21
CA SER A 171 -27.05 18.09 -0.25
C SER A 171 -26.61 19.37 -0.97
N ALA A 172 -25.63 20.09 -0.43
CA ALA A 172 -25.12 21.32 -1.04
C ALA A 172 -24.48 21.06 -2.42
N VAL A 173 -23.64 20.02 -2.53
CA VAL A 173 -22.98 19.68 -3.81
C VAL A 173 -23.97 19.10 -4.81
N LEU A 174 -24.88 18.24 -4.37
CA LEU A 174 -25.92 17.70 -5.24
C LEU A 174 -26.80 18.82 -5.78
N GLY A 175 -27.25 19.75 -4.92
CA GLY A 175 -28.01 20.92 -5.35
C GLY A 175 -27.24 21.77 -6.35
N THR A 176 -25.93 21.97 -6.15
CA THR A 176 -25.09 22.70 -7.11
C THR A 176 -25.06 22.02 -8.48
N LEU A 177 -24.80 20.71 -8.50
CA LEU A 177 -24.71 19.94 -9.74
C LEU A 177 -26.04 19.90 -10.49
N MET A 178 -27.17 19.74 -9.78
CA MET A 178 -28.50 19.78 -10.40
C MET A 178 -28.78 21.15 -11.04
N LEU A 179 -28.41 22.25 -10.38
CA LEU A 179 -28.59 23.60 -10.91
C LEU A 179 -27.68 23.90 -12.11
N GLU A 180 -26.42 23.43 -12.10
CA GLU A 180 -25.51 23.56 -13.25
C GLU A 180 -25.95 22.70 -14.44
N ASN A 181 -26.56 21.54 -14.16
CA ASN A 181 -27.05 20.63 -15.19
C ASN A 181 -28.40 21.07 -15.78
N GLY A 182 -29.24 21.73 -14.99
CA GLY A 182 -30.61 22.09 -15.36
C GLY A 182 -31.60 20.92 -15.33
N ASP A 183 -31.14 19.72 -14.97
CA ASP A 183 -31.94 18.49 -14.82
C ASP A 183 -31.58 17.83 -13.47
N PRO A 184 -32.58 17.53 -12.62
CA PRO A 184 -32.35 16.94 -11.30
C PRO A 184 -32.10 15.43 -11.32
N ARG A 185 -32.34 14.74 -12.44
CA ARG A 185 -32.17 13.29 -12.54
C ARG A 185 -30.69 12.93 -12.48
N LEU A 186 -30.29 12.05 -11.56
CA LEU A 186 -28.90 11.61 -11.45
C LEU A 186 -28.40 10.97 -12.74
N GLU A 187 -29.28 10.31 -13.50
CA GLU A 187 -29.02 9.67 -14.79
C GLU A 187 -28.57 10.67 -15.87
N SER A 188 -28.88 11.95 -15.71
CA SER A 188 -28.46 13.01 -16.64
C SER A 188 -27.06 13.56 -16.35
N PHE A 189 -26.42 13.14 -15.24
CA PHE A 189 -25.12 13.70 -14.84
C PHE A 189 -23.98 13.09 -15.68
N THR A 190 -23.33 13.94 -16.47
CA THR A 190 -22.22 13.54 -17.34
C THR A 190 -20.85 13.70 -16.67
N GLU A 191 -19.81 13.05 -17.23
CA GLU A 191 -18.44 13.25 -16.76
C GLU A 191 -18.01 14.73 -16.84
N ASP A 192 -18.44 15.44 -17.86
CA ASP A 192 -18.05 16.84 -18.10
C ASP A 192 -18.75 17.81 -17.13
N LEU A 193 -19.99 17.54 -16.73
CA LEU A 193 -20.64 18.25 -15.63
C LEU A 193 -19.82 18.15 -14.35
N LEU A 194 -19.41 16.93 -13.98
CA LEU A 194 -18.65 16.70 -12.75
C LEU A 194 -17.25 17.34 -12.79
N LYS A 195 -16.58 17.35 -13.95
CA LYS A 195 -15.30 18.06 -14.15
C LYS A 195 -15.47 19.57 -14.00
N ARG A 196 -16.52 20.18 -14.59
CA ARG A 196 -16.81 21.61 -14.43
C ARG A 196 -17.11 21.99 -12.98
N GLY A 197 -17.93 21.19 -12.28
CA GLY A 197 -18.23 21.39 -10.86
C GLY A 197 -17.00 21.30 -9.94
N GLN A 198 -15.90 20.71 -10.42
CA GLN A 198 -14.63 20.60 -9.70
C GLN A 198 -13.68 21.79 -9.92
N GLN A 199 -13.57 22.28 -11.17
CA GLN A 199 -12.49 23.19 -11.59
C GLN A 199 -12.53 24.58 -10.95
N TYR A 200 -13.68 25.01 -10.43
CA TYR A 200 -13.90 26.40 -9.99
C TYR A 200 -14.33 26.54 -8.53
N ARG A 201 -14.03 25.53 -7.68
CA ARG A 201 -14.54 25.47 -6.30
C ARG A 201 -13.46 25.13 -5.28
N THR A 202 -13.76 25.40 -4.00
CA THR A 202 -12.88 25.07 -2.88
C THR A 202 -12.57 23.57 -2.81
N GLU A 203 -11.44 23.21 -2.19
CA GLU A 203 -11.01 21.81 -2.08
C GLU A 203 -12.07 20.89 -1.43
N GLY A 204 -12.87 21.43 -0.49
CA GLY A 204 -13.98 20.71 0.14
C GLY A 204 -15.08 20.30 -0.85
N ILE A 205 -15.46 21.20 -1.76
CA ILE A 205 -16.48 20.95 -2.78
C ILE A 205 -15.96 19.95 -3.81
N ALA A 206 -14.72 20.12 -4.29
CA ALA A 206 -14.09 19.19 -5.22
C ALA A 206 -14.04 17.75 -4.67
N ARG A 207 -13.75 17.59 -3.36
CA ARG A 207 -13.77 16.28 -2.68
C ARG A 207 -15.18 15.69 -2.62
N ALA A 208 -16.21 16.51 -2.41
CA ALA A 208 -17.60 16.08 -2.35
C ALA A 208 -18.15 15.72 -3.74
N VAL A 209 -17.79 16.42 -4.82
CA VAL A 209 -18.09 16.00 -6.20
C VAL A 209 -17.49 14.62 -6.49
N GLY A 210 -16.28 14.35 -5.97
CA GLY A 210 -15.70 13.01 -6.01
C GLY A 210 -16.47 11.91 -5.26
N LYS A 211 -17.30 12.27 -4.27
CA LYS A 211 -18.23 11.32 -3.64
C LYS A 211 -19.44 11.08 -4.54
N VAL A 212 -20.02 12.14 -5.11
CA VAL A 212 -21.14 12.04 -6.06
C VAL A 212 -20.77 11.14 -7.23
N SER A 213 -19.62 11.39 -7.87
CA SER A 213 -19.12 10.54 -8.96
C SER A 213 -18.97 9.06 -8.57
N HIS A 214 -18.58 8.79 -7.31
CA HIS A 214 -18.45 7.44 -6.81
C HIS A 214 -19.80 6.75 -6.62
N GLY A 215 -20.78 7.46 -6.05
CA GLY A 215 -22.15 6.96 -5.93
C GLY A 215 -22.79 6.71 -7.29
N LEU A 216 -22.64 7.62 -8.25
CA LEU A 216 -23.15 7.45 -9.62
C LEU A 216 -22.56 6.24 -10.33
N ALA A 217 -21.27 5.97 -10.14
CA ALA A 217 -20.64 4.78 -10.72
C ALA A 217 -21.13 3.48 -10.07
N ALA A 218 -21.34 3.48 -8.75
CA ALA A 218 -21.92 2.34 -8.05
C ALA A 218 -23.38 2.07 -8.44
N MET A 219 -24.13 3.11 -8.82
CA MET A 219 -25.47 2.99 -9.40
C MET A 219 -25.48 2.53 -10.87
N GLY A 220 -24.31 2.38 -11.51
CA GLY A 220 -24.22 2.04 -12.94
C GLY A 220 -24.52 3.20 -13.90
N ILE A 221 -24.70 4.42 -13.40
CA ILE A 221 -24.92 5.63 -14.21
C ILE A 221 -23.63 6.04 -14.93
N LEU A 222 -22.49 5.97 -14.22
CA LEU A 222 -21.17 6.15 -14.82
C LEU A 222 -20.48 4.79 -14.97
N SER A 223 -19.74 4.61 -16.07
CA SER A 223 -18.94 3.40 -16.29
C SER A 223 -17.86 3.19 -15.24
N ARG A 224 -17.33 4.28 -14.68
CA ARG A 224 -16.31 4.28 -13.63
C ARG A 224 -16.39 5.55 -12.79
N PRO A 225 -15.98 5.50 -11.52
CA PRO A 225 -15.87 6.71 -10.73
C PRO A 225 -14.75 7.59 -11.29
N LEU A 226 -15.01 8.89 -11.41
CA LEU A 226 -13.99 9.85 -11.81
C LEU A 226 -12.91 9.93 -10.74
N ARG A 227 -11.65 9.91 -11.17
CA ARG A 227 -10.52 10.18 -10.29
C ARG A 227 -10.46 11.69 -9.99
N MET A 228 -11.19 12.11 -8.96
CA MET A 228 -11.35 13.53 -8.59
C MET A 228 -10.25 14.08 -7.67
N ARG A 229 -9.17 13.33 -7.43
CA ARG A 229 -7.88 13.97 -7.09
C ARG A 229 -7.24 14.28 -8.43
N GLY A 230 -6.91 15.53 -8.71
CA GLY A 230 -6.17 15.98 -9.91
C GLY A 230 -4.74 15.42 -10.02
N TYR A 231 -4.57 14.13 -9.74
CA TYR A 231 -3.36 13.35 -9.88
C TYR A 231 -3.59 12.29 -10.96
N THR A 232 -4.04 12.72 -12.13
CA THR A 232 -3.87 11.97 -13.37
C THR A 232 -3.39 12.94 -14.43
N GLY A 233 -2.09 13.16 -14.34
CA GLY A 233 -1.29 14.06 -15.15
C GLY A 233 -0.05 14.31 -14.33
N TRP A 234 0.98 13.47 -14.48
CA TRP A 234 2.30 13.87 -14.01
C TRP A 234 2.55 15.25 -14.60
N ARG A 235 2.66 16.28 -13.75
CA ARG A 235 2.84 17.66 -14.22
C ARG A 235 3.96 17.64 -15.25
N GLU A 236 3.72 18.29 -16.38
CA GLU A 236 4.77 18.39 -17.38
C GLU A 236 5.97 19.06 -16.72
N LYS A 237 7.14 18.48 -16.95
CA LYS A 237 8.35 18.95 -16.29
C LYS A 237 8.86 20.14 -17.07
N ARG A 238 9.31 21.17 -16.36
CA ARG A 238 10.00 22.29 -16.99
C ARG A 238 11.23 21.78 -17.72
N THR A 239 11.42 22.32 -18.91
CA THR A 239 12.54 22.01 -19.82
C THR A 239 13.36 23.27 -20.15
N GLU A 240 13.06 24.39 -19.49
CA GLU A 240 13.79 25.66 -19.61
C GLU A 240 15.27 25.44 -19.28
N GLY A 241 16.17 25.95 -20.13
CA GLY A 241 17.63 25.81 -19.95
C GLY A 241 18.21 24.45 -20.37
N ILE A 242 17.45 23.61 -21.09
CA ILE A 242 17.94 22.35 -21.67
C ILE A 242 17.89 22.45 -23.20
N ALA A 243 18.87 21.88 -23.89
CA ALA A 243 18.86 21.77 -25.36
C ALA A 243 17.57 21.09 -25.85
N SER A 244 16.95 21.66 -26.88
CA SER A 244 15.63 21.24 -27.36
C SER A 244 15.64 19.80 -27.88
N GLU A 245 16.75 19.41 -28.52
CA GLU A 245 17.04 18.11 -29.09
C GLU A 245 17.10 17.05 -27.98
N TRP A 246 17.80 17.34 -26.87
CA TRP A 246 17.87 16.47 -25.71
C TRP A 246 16.49 16.25 -25.07
N VAL A 247 15.69 17.32 -24.98
CA VAL A 247 14.32 17.26 -24.44
C VAL A 247 13.45 16.35 -25.30
N GLN A 248 13.53 16.47 -26.63
CA GLN A 248 12.79 15.61 -27.55
C GLN A 248 13.14 14.13 -27.34
N TRP A 249 14.42 13.80 -27.19
CA TRP A 249 14.86 12.44 -26.88
C TRP A 249 14.35 11.94 -25.52
N CYS A 250 14.40 12.77 -24.47
CA CYS A 250 13.87 12.44 -23.16
C CYS A 250 12.34 12.20 -23.20
N GLN A 251 11.60 13.02 -23.95
CA GLN A 251 10.15 12.87 -24.13
C GLN A 251 9.82 11.63 -24.95
N ARG A 252 10.57 11.34 -26.02
CA ARG A 252 10.43 10.12 -26.81
C ARG A 252 10.66 8.89 -25.95
N TRP A 253 11.70 8.89 -25.11
CA TRP A 253 11.94 7.82 -24.13
C TRP A 253 10.80 7.68 -23.13
N ARG A 254 10.29 8.79 -22.58
CA ARG A 254 9.14 8.79 -21.65
C ARG A 254 7.88 8.18 -22.29
N LYS A 255 7.62 8.46 -23.57
CA LYS A 255 6.47 7.93 -24.31
C LYS A 255 6.62 6.43 -24.63
N THR A 256 7.84 6.00 -24.96
CA THR A 256 8.13 4.63 -25.42
C THR A 256 8.37 3.66 -24.26
N SER A 257 8.92 4.13 -23.14
CA SER A 257 9.32 3.28 -22.02
C SER A 257 8.13 2.57 -21.36
N VAL A 258 8.26 1.25 -21.26
CA VAL A 258 7.33 0.32 -20.58
C VAL A 258 7.57 0.24 -19.06
N LEU A 259 8.47 1.06 -18.52
CA LEU A 259 8.69 1.12 -17.07
C LEU A 259 7.42 1.58 -16.36
N ARG A 260 7.26 1.10 -15.11
CA ARG A 260 6.15 1.52 -14.23
C ARG A 260 6.07 3.05 -14.16
N PRO A 261 4.86 3.66 -14.15
CA PRO A 261 4.69 5.09 -14.26
C PRO A 261 5.60 5.90 -13.32
N ARG A 262 5.64 5.55 -12.03
CA ARG A 262 6.49 6.25 -11.05
C ARG A 262 7.99 6.12 -11.36
N THR A 263 8.46 4.95 -11.78
CA THR A 263 9.87 4.71 -12.11
C THR A 263 10.25 5.43 -13.39
N ARG A 264 9.40 5.35 -14.42
CA ARG A 264 9.55 6.08 -15.68
C ARG A 264 9.67 7.57 -15.44
N GLU A 265 8.77 8.14 -14.65
CA GLU A 265 8.77 9.56 -14.32
C GLU A 265 9.97 9.97 -13.47
N THR A 266 10.39 9.14 -12.52
CA THR A 266 11.59 9.39 -11.73
C THR A 266 12.83 9.44 -12.64
N ASN A 267 12.99 8.45 -13.52
CA ASN A 267 14.08 8.39 -14.50
C ASN A 267 14.02 9.56 -15.49
N TYR A 268 12.84 9.88 -16.03
CA TYR A 268 12.61 11.05 -16.89
C TYR A 268 13.06 12.35 -16.21
N SER A 269 12.83 12.48 -14.89
CA SER A 269 13.36 13.61 -14.12
C SER A 269 14.87 13.66 -14.13
N PHE A 270 15.52 12.53 -13.86
CA PHE A 270 16.97 12.49 -13.76
C PHE A 270 17.63 12.79 -15.11
N ILE A 271 17.11 12.25 -16.21
CA ILE A 271 17.68 12.51 -17.55
C ILE A 271 17.48 13.95 -18.02
N LEU A 272 16.36 14.61 -17.68
CA LEU A 272 16.20 16.05 -17.92
C LEU A 272 17.18 16.89 -17.09
N ARG A 273 17.37 16.54 -15.81
CA ARG A 273 18.33 17.23 -14.94
C ARG A 273 19.77 17.10 -15.45
N ILE A 274 20.11 15.98 -16.08
CA ILE A 274 21.39 15.79 -16.77
C ILE A 274 21.49 16.75 -17.96
N GLY A 275 20.39 16.98 -18.69
CA GLY A 275 20.31 17.99 -19.74
C GLY A 275 20.66 19.41 -19.26
N LEU A 276 20.26 19.80 -18.04
CA LEU A 276 20.67 21.09 -17.44
C LEU A 276 22.18 21.16 -17.19
N TRP A 277 22.78 20.03 -16.78
CA TRP A 277 24.23 19.96 -16.61
C TRP A 277 24.95 20.05 -17.95
N LEU A 278 24.47 19.34 -18.98
CA LEU A 278 25.00 19.42 -20.34
C LEU A 278 24.95 20.85 -20.88
N ALA A 279 23.80 21.54 -20.76
CA ALA A 279 23.66 22.92 -21.22
C ALA A 279 24.64 23.90 -20.57
N ARG A 280 25.12 23.62 -19.35
CA ARG A 280 26.10 24.46 -18.63
C ARG A 280 27.56 24.10 -18.93
N ALA A 281 27.87 22.80 -19.02
CA ALA A 281 29.24 22.30 -19.06
C ALA A 281 29.68 21.83 -20.45
N TYR A 282 28.73 21.38 -21.28
CA TYR A 282 28.97 20.85 -22.62
C TYR A 282 27.83 21.27 -23.59
N PRO A 283 27.70 22.56 -23.95
CA PRO A 283 26.60 23.06 -24.77
C PRO A 283 26.51 22.43 -26.17
N ASP A 284 27.61 21.88 -26.66
CA ASP A 284 27.71 21.20 -27.96
C ASP A 284 27.09 19.80 -27.93
N ILE A 285 26.94 19.19 -26.75
CA ILE A 285 26.30 17.87 -26.58
C ILE A 285 24.79 18.07 -26.47
N ARG A 286 24.06 17.76 -27.53
CA ARG A 286 22.61 18.00 -27.62
C ARG A 286 21.80 16.73 -27.75
N GLU A 287 22.41 15.61 -28.12
CA GLU A 287 21.74 14.32 -28.23
C GLU A 287 22.55 13.16 -27.62
N PRO A 288 21.94 11.96 -27.43
CA PRO A 288 22.64 10.82 -26.86
C PRO A 288 23.87 10.38 -27.67
N GLY A 289 23.83 10.52 -29.01
CA GLY A 289 24.94 10.16 -29.90
C GLY A 289 26.22 10.97 -29.65
N ASP A 290 26.09 12.23 -29.23
CA ASP A 290 27.23 13.12 -28.96
C ASP A 290 28.04 12.73 -27.72
N TRP A 291 27.52 11.82 -26.88
CA TRP A 291 28.20 11.43 -25.65
C TRP A 291 29.43 10.57 -25.93
N THR A 292 30.52 10.92 -25.25
CA THR A 292 31.79 10.20 -25.29
C THR A 292 32.12 9.55 -23.94
N ILE A 293 33.19 8.76 -23.93
CA ILE A 293 33.73 8.16 -22.70
C ILE A 293 34.18 9.26 -21.72
N SER A 294 34.77 10.36 -22.20
CA SER A 294 35.21 11.47 -21.34
C SER A 294 34.03 12.21 -20.72
N THR A 295 32.94 12.43 -21.46
CA THR A 295 31.70 13.01 -20.93
C THR A 295 31.12 12.16 -19.79
N CYS A 296 31.16 10.83 -19.93
CA CYS A 296 30.73 9.92 -18.86
C CYS A 296 31.56 10.08 -17.58
N ALA A 297 32.89 10.13 -17.71
CA ALA A 297 33.79 10.32 -16.58
C ALA A 297 33.55 11.67 -15.89
N SER A 298 33.40 12.75 -16.67
CA SER A 298 33.07 14.08 -16.17
C SER A 298 31.74 14.09 -15.41
N PHE A 299 30.71 13.43 -15.94
CA PHE A 299 29.41 13.34 -15.27
C PHE A 299 29.50 12.62 -13.92
N ILE A 300 30.20 11.48 -13.86
CA ILE A 300 30.41 10.75 -12.60
C ILE A 300 31.14 11.62 -11.57
N ALA A 301 32.16 12.37 -12.00
CA ALA A 301 32.93 13.24 -11.12
C ALA A 301 32.08 14.40 -10.57
N VAL A 302 31.26 15.04 -11.41
CA VAL A 302 30.32 16.09 -10.98
C VAL A 302 29.30 15.52 -10.01
N LEU A 303 28.74 14.35 -10.31
CA LEU A 303 27.76 13.70 -9.44
C LEU A 303 28.33 13.33 -8.06
N GLY A 304 29.62 12.99 -8.00
CA GLY A 304 30.34 12.77 -6.74
C GLY A 304 30.45 14.02 -5.86
N ARG A 305 30.48 15.22 -6.47
CA ARG A 305 30.59 16.52 -5.79
C ARG A 305 29.26 17.27 -5.65
N MET A 306 28.19 16.76 -6.28
CA MET A 306 26.88 17.41 -6.31
C MET A 306 26.23 17.44 -4.92
N ASN A 307 25.68 18.60 -4.58
CA ASN A 307 24.85 18.80 -3.42
C ASN A 307 23.38 18.47 -3.73
N VAL A 308 22.61 18.28 -2.67
CA VAL A 308 21.15 18.30 -2.79
C VAL A 308 20.79 19.63 -3.42
N ASP A 309 19.91 19.56 -4.40
CA ASP A 309 19.31 20.71 -5.06
C ASP A 309 20.09 21.37 -6.25
N ASP A 310 21.35 21.04 -6.54
CA ASP A 310 22.16 21.71 -7.60
C ASP A 310 21.64 21.64 -9.06
N LEU A 311 20.80 20.66 -9.38
CA LEU A 311 20.18 20.48 -10.72
C LEU A 311 18.66 20.44 -10.61
N SER A 312 18.03 21.47 -10.04
CA SER A 312 16.56 21.58 -10.04
C SER A 312 16.01 21.79 -11.43
N LEU A 313 14.86 21.16 -11.76
CA LEU A 313 14.06 21.57 -12.92
C LEU A 313 13.16 22.78 -12.60
N GLU A 314 12.92 23.08 -11.33
CA GLU A 314 12.10 24.22 -10.91
C GLU A 314 12.99 25.47 -10.68
N PRO A 315 12.53 26.67 -11.10
CA PRO A 315 13.26 27.92 -10.88
C PRO A 315 13.34 28.25 -9.39
N GLU A 316 14.39 28.96 -8.97
CA GLU A 316 14.70 29.21 -7.56
C GLU A 316 13.51 29.77 -6.76
N GLU A 317 12.76 30.72 -7.33
CA GLU A 317 11.62 31.37 -6.70
C GLU A 317 10.45 30.42 -6.35
N LYS A 318 10.25 29.38 -7.17
CA LYS A 318 9.13 28.42 -7.02
C LYS A 318 9.60 27.07 -6.50
N ARG A 319 10.90 26.92 -6.32
CA ARG A 319 11.53 25.69 -5.91
C ARG A 319 11.19 25.40 -4.45
N ARG A 320 10.68 24.19 -4.20
CA ARG A 320 10.64 23.66 -2.84
C ARG A 320 12.07 23.29 -2.42
N VAL A 321 12.66 24.12 -1.56
CA VAL A 321 13.99 23.88 -1.00
C VAL A 321 13.94 22.71 -0.03
N SER A 322 14.85 21.75 -0.20
CA SER A 322 14.98 20.64 0.74
C SER A 322 15.59 21.13 2.05
N ALA A 323 15.22 20.52 3.17
CA ALA A 323 15.90 20.77 4.46
C ALA A 323 17.41 20.44 4.42
N ARG A 324 17.85 19.69 3.41
CA ARG A 324 19.25 19.33 3.17
C ARG A 324 19.88 20.09 2.00
N SER A 325 19.25 21.15 1.49
CA SER A 325 19.79 21.97 0.41
C SER A 325 21.21 22.42 0.73
N GLY A 326 22.11 22.37 -0.25
CA GLY A 326 23.53 22.69 -0.08
C GLY A 326 24.37 21.61 0.62
N GLN A 327 23.77 20.56 1.19
CA GLN A 327 24.52 19.43 1.73
C GLN A 327 24.86 18.42 0.63
N PRO A 328 25.96 17.64 0.76
CA PRO A 328 26.30 16.59 -0.19
C PRO A 328 25.18 15.57 -0.42
N MET A 329 24.98 15.21 -1.69
CA MET A 329 23.98 14.23 -2.10
C MET A 329 24.28 12.84 -1.54
N MET A 330 23.24 12.10 -1.12
CA MET A 330 23.41 10.72 -0.64
C MET A 330 23.85 9.76 -1.76
N SER A 331 24.63 8.75 -1.40
CA SER A 331 25.11 7.69 -2.31
C SER A 331 23.99 7.04 -3.13
N ASN A 332 22.84 6.73 -2.50
CA ASN A 332 21.67 6.17 -3.20
C ASN A 332 21.09 7.09 -4.28
N SER A 333 21.06 8.41 -4.04
CA SER A 333 20.58 9.38 -5.03
C SER A 333 21.55 9.49 -6.20
N ARG A 334 22.86 9.55 -5.93
CA ARG A 334 23.90 9.51 -6.96
C ARG A 334 23.78 8.26 -7.82
N ALA A 335 23.68 7.09 -7.19
CA ALA A 335 23.54 5.84 -7.92
C ALA A 335 22.20 5.73 -8.69
N SER A 336 21.18 6.52 -8.34
CA SER A 336 19.92 6.60 -9.09
C SER A 336 20.05 7.42 -10.38
N PHE A 337 20.85 8.50 -10.37
CA PHE A 337 21.20 9.24 -11.59
C PHE A 337 21.92 8.34 -12.60
N LEU A 338 22.95 7.61 -12.15
CA LEU A 338 23.69 6.68 -13.01
C LEU A 338 22.80 5.55 -13.53
N TYR A 339 21.85 5.07 -12.73
CA TYR A 339 20.87 4.08 -13.18
C TYR A 339 19.95 4.65 -14.27
N ALA A 340 19.42 5.86 -14.09
CA ALA A 340 18.52 6.49 -15.06
C ALA A 340 19.23 6.77 -16.39
N LEU A 341 20.45 7.32 -16.35
CA LEU A 341 21.24 7.61 -17.54
C LEU A 341 21.63 6.33 -18.29
N ARG A 342 22.15 5.31 -17.59
CA ARG A 342 22.45 4.01 -18.20
C ARG A 342 21.23 3.42 -18.89
N ARG A 343 20.08 3.45 -18.22
CA ARG A 343 18.86 2.89 -18.78
C ARG A 343 18.42 3.64 -20.05
N PHE A 344 18.48 4.96 -20.03
CA PHE A 344 18.15 5.79 -21.18
C PHE A 344 19.03 5.49 -22.39
N PHE A 345 20.35 5.37 -22.18
CA PHE A 345 21.31 5.02 -23.24
C PHE A 345 21.16 3.60 -23.77
N VAL A 346 20.95 2.63 -22.88
CA VAL A 346 20.67 1.24 -23.29
C VAL A 346 19.38 1.18 -24.11
N ASP A 347 18.32 1.87 -23.68
CA ASP A 347 17.06 1.93 -24.42
C ASP A 347 17.22 2.63 -25.77
N TYR A 348 18.01 3.71 -25.85
CA TYR A 348 18.30 4.43 -27.08
C TYR A 348 18.94 3.52 -28.15
N GLU A 349 19.96 2.73 -27.80
CA GLU A 349 20.58 1.79 -28.74
C GLU A 349 19.67 0.59 -29.04
N LEU A 350 19.04 -0.01 -28.01
CA LEU A 350 18.19 -1.19 -28.19
C LEU A 350 16.98 -0.92 -29.06
N TRP A 351 16.45 0.31 -29.04
CA TRP A 351 15.34 0.72 -29.90
C TRP A 351 15.79 1.24 -31.27
N GLY A 352 17.09 1.12 -31.59
CA GLY A 352 17.63 1.50 -32.89
C GLY A 352 17.53 2.99 -33.19
N TRP A 353 17.53 3.84 -32.17
CA TRP A 353 17.41 5.30 -32.36
C TRP A 353 18.72 5.96 -32.79
N GLY A 354 19.83 5.27 -32.59
CA GLY A 354 21.17 5.64 -33.02
C GLY A 354 22.21 4.73 -32.38
N ARG A 355 23.49 5.09 -32.54
CA ARG A 355 24.63 4.33 -32.01
C ARG A 355 25.41 5.21 -31.03
N LEU A 356 25.78 4.65 -29.88
CA LEU A 356 26.60 5.37 -28.91
C LEU A 356 28.09 5.11 -29.18
N HIS A 357 28.92 6.09 -28.85
CA HIS A 357 30.38 5.96 -28.84
C HIS A 357 30.93 5.41 -27.51
N LEU A 358 30.06 4.81 -26.69
CA LEU A 358 30.38 4.31 -25.36
C LEU A 358 29.53 3.09 -25.02
N SER A 359 30.04 2.20 -24.16
CA SER A 359 29.25 1.17 -23.48
C SER A 359 28.61 1.71 -22.20
N PRO A 360 27.27 1.79 -22.08
CA PRO A 360 26.61 2.33 -20.89
C PRO A 360 26.92 1.52 -19.62
N TYR A 361 27.03 0.19 -19.71
CA TYR A 361 27.29 -0.64 -18.55
C TYR A 361 28.70 -0.48 -17.99
N ARG A 362 29.69 -0.25 -18.85
CA ARG A 362 31.10 -0.08 -18.46
C ARG A 362 31.39 1.36 -18.05
N HIS A 363 31.11 2.33 -18.92
CA HIS A 363 31.54 3.72 -18.72
C HIS A 363 30.65 4.52 -17.77
N LEU A 364 29.43 4.05 -17.47
CA LEU A 364 28.55 4.62 -16.44
C LEU A 364 28.32 3.65 -15.28
N SER A 365 29.26 2.73 -15.07
CA SER A 365 29.26 1.85 -13.89
C SER A 365 29.23 2.69 -12.60
N THR A 366 28.59 2.16 -11.55
CA THR A 366 28.59 2.85 -10.26
C THR A 366 29.96 2.65 -9.61
N PRO A 367 30.71 3.71 -9.29
CA PRO A 367 32.03 3.57 -8.68
C PRO A 367 31.98 2.80 -7.36
N ASP A 368 32.98 1.96 -7.11
CA ASP A 368 33.13 1.28 -5.83
C ASP A 368 33.88 2.16 -4.83
N THR A 369 33.23 3.24 -4.41
CA THR A 369 33.78 4.19 -3.42
C THR A 369 32.74 4.49 -2.35
N PRO A 370 33.13 4.90 -1.13
CA PRO A 370 32.17 5.24 -0.07
C PRO A 370 31.12 6.28 -0.48
N ALA A 371 31.49 7.19 -1.38
CA ALA A 371 30.60 8.22 -1.94
C ALA A 371 29.44 7.66 -2.78
N PHE A 372 29.61 6.46 -3.33
CA PHE A 372 28.64 5.76 -4.19
C PHE A 372 28.18 4.41 -3.59
N SER A 373 28.83 3.95 -2.53
CA SER A 373 28.57 2.66 -1.88
C SER A 373 27.12 2.59 -1.37
N ARG A 374 26.46 1.52 -1.80
CA ARG A 374 25.11 1.13 -1.37
C ARG A 374 25.22 0.08 -0.27
N SER A 375 25.84 0.42 0.86
CA SER A 375 25.80 -0.50 2.00
C SER A 375 24.36 -0.57 2.51
N VAL A 376 23.73 -1.74 2.33
CA VAL A 376 22.40 -2.01 2.87
C VAL A 376 22.59 -2.42 4.33
N ASN A 377 22.44 -1.46 5.24
CA ASN A 377 22.34 -1.76 6.67
C ASN A 377 20.85 -1.76 7.05
N PRO A 378 20.20 -2.93 7.18
CA PRO A 378 18.83 -2.99 7.64
C PRO A 378 18.78 -2.43 9.06
N ARG A 379 18.19 -1.25 9.18
CA ARG A 379 17.98 -0.56 10.46
C ARG A 379 16.83 -1.26 11.18
N VAL A 380 17.11 -2.41 11.78
CA VAL A 380 16.12 -3.11 12.61
C VAL A 380 15.69 -2.21 13.77
N ILE A 381 14.43 -2.30 14.14
CA ILE A 381 13.87 -1.67 15.35
C ILE A 381 14.49 -2.37 16.56
N ASP A 382 14.82 -1.61 17.61
CA ASP A 382 15.38 -2.19 18.83
C ASP A 382 14.45 -3.25 19.43
N ASP A 383 15.00 -4.40 19.82
CA ASP A 383 14.23 -5.58 20.23
C ASP A 383 13.16 -5.28 21.30
N PRO A 384 13.43 -4.50 22.38
CA PRO A 384 12.41 -4.15 23.37
C PRO A 384 11.27 -3.31 22.78
N VAL A 385 11.57 -2.43 21.82
CA VAL A 385 10.57 -1.60 21.15
C VAL A 385 9.75 -2.47 20.20
N TRP A 386 10.39 -3.36 19.45
CA TRP A 386 9.70 -4.26 18.52
C TRP A 386 8.73 -5.20 19.24
N LEU A 387 9.12 -5.80 20.36
CA LEU A 387 8.24 -6.65 21.18
C LEU A 387 7.03 -5.87 21.72
N LYS A 388 7.25 -4.64 22.19
CA LYS A 388 6.17 -3.74 22.61
C LYS A 388 5.20 -3.41 21.48
N LEU A 389 5.69 -3.23 20.25
CA LEU A 389 4.84 -3.00 19.07
C LEU A 389 4.04 -4.24 18.66
N ILE A 390 4.63 -5.45 18.76
CA ILE A 390 3.90 -6.72 18.57
C ILE A 390 2.76 -6.80 19.59
N TRP A 391 3.06 -6.62 20.88
CA TRP A 391 2.05 -6.61 21.94
C TRP A 391 0.95 -5.58 21.66
N ALA A 392 1.33 -4.34 21.29
CA ALA A 392 0.36 -3.29 20.99
C ALA A 392 -0.54 -3.64 19.81
N SER A 393 -0.02 -4.33 18.78
CA SER A 393 -0.82 -4.73 17.61
C SER A 393 -1.95 -5.69 17.95
N LEU A 394 -1.76 -6.55 18.97
CA LEU A 394 -2.78 -7.46 19.49
C LEU A 394 -3.72 -6.81 20.52
N ASN A 395 -3.32 -5.68 21.09
CA ASN A 395 -4.00 -5.02 22.20
C ASN A 395 -4.53 -3.62 21.87
N LEU A 396 -4.71 -3.32 20.58
CA LEU A 396 -5.38 -2.09 20.13
C LEU A 396 -6.84 -2.07 20.60
N ARG A 397 -7.32 -0.88 20.94
CA ARG A 397 -8.70 -0.58 21.33
C ARG A 397 -9.29 0.55 20.48
N PRO A 398 -10.62 0.66 20.39
CA PRO A 398 -11.27 1.77 19.67
C PRO A 398 -10.79 3.15 20.14
N GLU A 399 -10.54 3.32 21.44
CA GLU A 399 -10.03 4.58 22.03
C GLU A 399 -8.62 4.99 21.55
N ASP A 400 -7.82 4.06 21.04
CA ASP A 400 -6.46 4.36 20.54
C ASP A 400 -6.48 5.06 19.17
N MET A 401 -7.66 5.15 18.54
CA MET A 401 -7.84 5.71 17.21
C MET A 401 -7.76 7.25 17.24
N LEU A 402 -6.70 7.80 16.66
CA LEU A 402 -6.53 9.26 16.55
C LEU A 402 -7.66 9.97 15.76
N THR A 403 -8.27 9.28 14.80
CA THR A 403 -9.43 9.75 14.04
C THR A 403 -10.29 8.58 13.55
N GLU A 404 -11.57 8.53 13.91
CA GLU A 404 -12.53 7.53 13.36
C GLU A 404 -12.99 7.85 11.92
N ILE A 405 -12.60 9.01 11.40
CA ILE A 405 -13.18 9.60 10.19
C ILE A 405 -12.83 8.81 8.91
N HIS A 406 -11.66 8.16 8.89
CA HIS A 406 -11.06 7.69 7.65
C HIS A 406 -11.26 6.20 7.36
N TYR A 407 -10.99 5.30 8.31
CA TYR A 407 -11.17 3.84 8.14
C TYR A 407 -11.66 3.18 9.44
N PRO A 408 -12.38 2.05 9.35
CA PRO A 408 -12.89 1.34 10.53
C PRO A 408 -11.78 0.78 11.43
N PHE A 409 -12.11 0.54 12.70
CA PHE A 409 -11.19 0.01 13.69
C PHE A 409 -10.65 -1.38 13.33
N ALA A 410 -11.53 -2.32 12.95
CA ALA A 410 -11.15 -3.68 12.56
C ALA A 410 -10.11 -3.71 11.42
N MET A 411 -10.23 -2.77 10.47
CA MET A 411 -9.25 -2.60 9.39
C MET A 411 -7.87 -2.19 9.93
N HIS A 412 -7.82 -1.29 10.91
CA HIS A 412 -6.56 -0.87 11.54
C HIS A 412 -5.90 -2.02 12.29
N GLN A 413 -6.68 -2.81 13.03
CA GLN A 413 -6.17 -4.00 13.72
C GLN A 413 -5.58 -5.00 12.73
N ALA A 414 -6.31 -5.34 11.66
CA ALA A 414 -5.81 -6.26 10.63
C ALA A 414 -4.51 -5.75 9.98
N MET A 415 -4.42 -4.44 9.66
CA MET A 415 -3.17 -3.86 9.11
C MET A 415 -2.02 -3.90 10.12
N ALA A 416 -2.28 -3.62 11.38
CA ALA A 416 -1.29 -3.65 12.45
C ALA A 416 -0.70 -5.06 12.61
N VAL A 417 -1.57 -6.07 12.74
CA VAL A 417 -1.18 -7.47 12.93
C VAL A 417 -0.45 -8.03 11.71
N ILE A 418 -0.93 -7.75 10.48
CA ILE A 418 -0.20 -8.16 9.27
C ILE A 418 1.19 -7.50 9.21
N TRP A 419 1.30 -6.23 9.58
CA TRP A 419 2.58 -5.53 9.56
C TRP A 419 3.60 -6.12 10.56
N THR A 420 3.16 -6.47 11.77
CA THR A 420 4.03 -7.00 12.83
C THR A 420 4.34 -8.49 12.67
N HIS A 421 3.38 -9.31 12.22
CA HIS A 421 3.52 -10.78 12.18
C HIS A 421 3.87 -11.35 10.80
N ALA A 422 3.62 -10.63 9.69
CA ALA A 422 3.84 -11.17 8.35
C ALA A 422 5.07 -10.63 7.63
N GLY A 423 5.83 -9.67 8.19
CA GLY A 423 7.09 -9.18 7.59
C GLY A 423 6.98 -8.71 6.13
N LEU A 424 5.81 -8.24 5.71
CA LEU A 424 5.54 -7.85 4.33
C LEU A 424 6.04 -6.43 4.04
N ARG A 425 6.41 -6.16 2.78
CA ARG A 425 6.63 -4.78 2.32
C ARG A 425 5.30 -4.04 2.32
N GLN A 426 5.33 -2.73 2.53
CA GLN A 426 4.13 -1.90 2.49
C GLN A 426 3.28 -2.10 1.22
N ASN A 427 3.91 -2.15 0.04
CA ASN A 427 3.17 -2.37 -1.22
C ASN A 427 2.63 -3.79 -1.37
N GLU A 428 3.19 -4.78 -0.66
CA GLU A 428 2.65 -6.14 -0.60
C GLU A 428 1.41 -6.14 0.29
N ILE A 429 1.46 -5.54 1.48
CA ILE A 429 0.33 -5.38 2.40
C ILE A 429 -0.86 -4.71 1.70
N LEU A 430 -0.62 -3.57 1.04
CA LEU A 430 -1.69 -2.81 0.38
C LEU A 430 -2.32 -3.55 -0.82
N ARG A 431 -1.62 -4.55 -1.39
CA ARG A 431 -2.07 -5.32 -2.55
C ARG A 431 -2.57 -6.71 -2.20
N LEU A 432 -2.63 -7.08 -0.91
CA LEU A 432 -3.29 -8.32 -0.50
C LEU A 432 -4.73 -8.31 -0.99
N THR A 433 -5.20 -9.46 -1.49
CA THR A 433 -6.56 -9.65 -2.00
C THR A 433 -7.45 -10.29 -0.94
N VAL A 434 -8.77 -10.13 -1.07
CA VAL A 434 -9.71 -10.91 -0.27
C VAL A 434 -9.45 -12.41 -0.53
N GLY A 435 -9.46 -13.21 0.54
CA GLY A 435 -9.13 -14.64 0.46
C GLY A 435 -7.63 -14.95 0.50
N CYS A 436 -6.74 -13.97 0.68
CA CYS A 436 -5.30 -14.20 0.72
C CYS A 436 -4.80 -14.96 1.97
N VAL A 437 -5.68 -15.30 2.93
CA VAL A 437 -5.31 -16.03 4.14
C VAL A 437 -6.16 -17.29 4.26
N ARG A 438 -5.51 -18.45 4.31
CA ARG A 438 -6.12 -19.76 4.41
C ARG A 438 -5.70 -20.42 5.72
N GLU A 439 -6.64 -21.04 6.42
CA GLU A 439 -6.37 -21.74 7.68
C GLU A 439 -5.55 -23.02 7.42
N GLN A 440 -4.72 -23.41 8.39
CA GLN A 440 -4.12 -24.74 8.43
C GLN A 440 -5.17 -25.72 8.96
N THR A 441 -5.76 -26.52 8.07
CA THR A 441 -6.80 -27.49 8.40
C THR A 441 -6.27 -28.81 8.96
N ASP A 442 -5.06 -29.19 8.55
CA ASP A 442 -4.49 -30.49 8.84
C ASP A 442 -3.23 -30.35 9.70
N ASP A 443 -2.99 -31.36 10.53
CA ASP A 443 -1.76 -31.50 11.29
C ASP A 443 -0.56 -31.64 10.35
N ILE A 444 0.53 -30.93 10.66
CA ILE A 444 1.78 -31.04 9.89
C ILE A 444 2.75 -31.92 10.68
N VAL A 445 3.11 -33.07 10.12
CA VAL A 445 4.14 -33.96 10.66
C VAL A 445 5.50 -33.50 10.17
N GLN A 446 6.39 -33.16 11.10
CA GLN A 446 7.76 -32.74 10.82
C GLN A 446 8.66 -33.95 10.55
N GLU A 447 9.84 -33.73 9.94
CA GLU A 447 10.81 -34.79 9.64
C GLU A 447 11.31 -35.53 10.89
N ASP A 448 11.29 -34.86 12.05
CA ASP A 448 11.66 -35.44 13.35
C ASP A 448 10.50 -36.18 14.06
N GLY A 449 9.34 -36.30 13.40
CA GLY A 449 8.14 -36.94 13.92
C GLY A 449 7.28 -36.06 14.84
N SER A 450 7.68 -34.82 15.12
CA SER A 450 6.86 -33.90 15.91
C SER A 450 5.69 -33.33 15.10
N ILE A 451 4.57 -33.00 15.77
CA ILE A 451 3.33 -32.58 15.12
C ILE A 451 3.05 -31.11 15.41
N ILE A 452 2.77 -30.34 14.36
CA ILE A 452 2.20 -29.00 14.44
C ILE A 452 0.68 -29.14 14.25
N SER A 453 -0.08 -28.98 15.34
CA SER A 453 -1.52 -29.14 15.32
C SER A 453 -2.21 -28.17 14.36
N ALA A 454 -3.30 -28.61 13.74
CA ALA A 454 -4.19 -27.77 12.93
C ALA A 454 -4.58 -26.49 13.70
N GLY A 455 -4.69 -25.37 12.98
CA GLY A 455 -4.97 -24.05 13.56
C GLY A 455 -3.77 -23.33 14.21
N THR A 456 -2.58 -23.93 14.24
CA THR A 456 -1.38 -23.26 14.79
C THR A 456 -0.91 -22.10 13.92
N LEU A 457 -0.93 -22.27 12.60
CA LEU A 457 -0.54 -21.26 11.62
C LEU A 457 -1.63 -21.05 10.56
N CYS A 458 -1.42 -20.06 9.70
CA CYS A 458 -2.20 -19.89 8.48
C CYS A 458 -1.29 -19.60 7.29
N TRP A 459 -1.78 -19.91 6.09
CA TRP A 459 -1.10 -19.69 4.83
C TRP A 459 -1.49 -18.33 4.26
N LEU A 460 -0.49 -17.49 4.02
CA LEU A 460 -0.66 -16.15 3.46
C LEU A 460 -0.17 -16.12 2.01
N ASP A 461 -1.09 -15.84 1.08
CA ASP A 461 -0.82 -15.67 -0.34
C ASP A 461 -0.34 -14.22 -0.59
N VAL A 462 0.94 -14.07 -0.89
CA VAL A 462 1.61 -12.77 -1.08
C VAL A 462 1.68 -12.42 -2.57
N PRO A 463 1.15 -11.25 -2.99
CA PRO A 463 1.14 -10.86 -4.39
C PRO A 463 2.56 -10.54 -4.89
N ALA A 464 2.78 -10.72 -6.20
CA ALA A 464 4.08 -10.48 -6.84
C ALA A 464 4.67 -9.10 -6.51
N GLY A 465 5.95 -9.09 -6.14
CA GLY A 465 6.72 -7.96 -5.62
C GLY A 465 7.39 -7.06 -6.66
N LYS A 466 8.40 -6.29 -6.22
CA LYS A 466 9.33 -5.59 -7.14
C LYS A 466 10.28 -6.57 -7.83
N THR A 467 10.69 -7.61 -7.10
CA THR A 467 11.70 -8.59 -7.49
C THR A 467 11.25 -10.03 -7.24
N SER A 468 10.10 -10.23 -6.62
CA SER A 468 9.59 -11.55 -6.24
C SER A 468 8.36 -11.91 -7.07
N LYS A 469 8.26 -13.19 -7.45
CA LYS A 469 7.02 -13.78 -7.95
C LYS A 469 5.97 -13.79 -6.83
N ALA A 470 4.71 -14.05 -7.16
CA ALA A 470 3.71 -14.37 -6.14
C ALA A 470 4.14 -15.65 -5.41
N PHE A 471 3.94 -15.70 -4.10
CA PHE A 471 4.38 -16.83 -3.28
C PHE A 471 3.48 -16.97 -2.06
N VAL A 472 3.49 -18.15 -1.46
CA VAL A 472 2.72 -18.48 -0.26
C VAL A 472 3.69 -18.66 0.90
N LYS A 473 3.29 -18.25 2.10
CA LYS A 473 4.11 -18.47 3.29
C LYS A 473 3.30 -18.73 4.56
N PRO A 474 3.85 -19.45 5.54
CA PRO A 474 3.23 -19.60 6.84
C PRO A 474 3.38 -18.33 7.67
N VAL A 475 2.32 -17.96 8.37
CA VAL A 475 2.29 -16.90 9.40
C VAL A 475 1.44 -17.35 10.59
N ALA A 476 1.58 -16.69 11.74
CA ALA A 476 0.81 -17.04 12.93
C ALA A 476 -0.70 -16.98 12.68
N SER A 477 -1.46 -17.94 13.21
CA SER A 477 -2.92 -18.06 12.98
C SER A 477 -3.70 -16.82 13.38
N VAL A 478 -3.21 -16.06 14.37
CA VAL A 478 -3.74 -14.75 14.77
C VAL A 478 -3.95 -13.77 13.61
N VAL A 479 -3.12 -13.86 12.55
CA VAL A 479 -3.29 -13.04 11.34
C VAL A 479 -4.65 -13.28 10.70
N LYS A 480 -5.09 -14.55 10.62
CA LYS A 480 -6.39 -14.93 10.06
C LYS A 480 -7.53 -14.36 10.90
N THR A 481 -7.44 -14.46 12.23
CA THR A 481 -8.45 -13.92 13.15
C THR A 481 -8.74 -12.44 12.90
N TYR A 482 -7.71 -11.59 12.84
CA TYR A 482 -7.92 -10.16 12.61
C TYR A 482 -8.31 -9.84 11.17
N VAL A 483 -7.86 -10.63 10.20
CA VAL A 483 -8.33 -10.51 8.80
C VAL A 483 -9.82 -10.82 8.73
N ASP A 484 -10.31 -11.84 9.42
CA ASP A 484 -11.74 -12.20 9.45
C ASP A 484 -12.59 -11.13 10.13
N LEU A 485 -12.13 -10.58 11.27
CA LEU A 485 -12.80 -9.44 11.91
C LEU A 485 -12.93 -8.25 10.97
N TRP A 486 -11.90 -7.98 10.18
CA TRP A 486 -11.99 -6.95 9.15
C TRP A 486 -12.97 -7.34 8.04
N LEU A 487 -12.90 -8.58 7.51
CA LEU A 487 -13.80 -9.03 6.45
C LEU A 487 -15.28 -8.99 6.87
N GLN A 488 -15.59 -9.26 8.14
CA GLN A 488 -16.94 -9.12 8.71
C GLN A 488 -17.42 -7.66 8.74
N ALA A 489 -16.53 -6.72 9.07
CA ALA A 489 -16.85 -5.29 9.12
C ALA A 489 -16.71 -4.57 7.77
N ARG A 490 -16.09 -5.22 6.78
CA ARG A 490 -15.81 -4.64 5.46
C ARG A 490 -17.12 -4.51 4.68
N PRO A 491 -17.43 -3.34 4.10
CA PRO A 491 -18.63 -3.19 3.30
C PRO A 491 -18.63 -4.19 2.13
N PRO A 492 -19.76 -4.86 1.84
CA PRO A 492 -19.82 -5.92 0.83
C PRO A 492 -19.70 -5.37 -0.60
N GLU A 493 -20.30 -4.19 -0.85
CA GLU A 493 -20.39 -3.58 -2.19
C GLU A 493 -19.12 -2.81 -2.59
N GLN A 494 -17.96 -3.47 -2.55
CA GLN A 494 -16.69 -2.86 -2.96
C GLN A 494 -16.35 -3.31 -4.38
N ALA A 495 -16.44 -2.41 -5.37
CA ALA A 495 -16.10 -2.74 -6.75
C ALA A 495 -14.62 -3.17 -6.90
N PRO A 496 -14.31 -4.21 -7.70
CA PRO A 496 -12.92 -4.62 -7.93
C PRO A 496 -12.07 -3.50 -8.53
N LEU A 497 -10.82 -3.38 -8.10
CA LEU A 497 -9.86 -2.39 -8.61
C LEU A 497 -8.84 -3.06 -9.52
N THR A 498 -8.36 -2.33 -10.53
CA THR A 498 -7.30 -2.82 -11.42
C THR A 498 -5.98 -2.83 -10.68
N ASP A 499 -5.34 -4.00 -10.63
CA ASP A 499 -4.01 -4.13 -10.06
C ASP A 499 -2.93 -3.52 -10.96
N GLU A 500 -2.10 -2.65 -10.40
CA GLU A 500 -1.08 -1.93 -11.18
C GLU A 500 0.03 -2.84 -11.75
N ARG A 501 0.16 -4.09 -11.29
CA ARG A 501 1.21 -5.02 -11.76
C ARG A 501 0.66 -6.12 -12.64
N THR A 502 -0.49 -6.69 -12.32
CA THR A 502 -1.08 -7.78 -13.10
C THR A 502 -2.12 -7.29 -14.11
N ALA A 503 -2.59 -6.05 -13.99
CA ALA A 503 -3.72 -5.48 -14.74
C ALA A 503 -5.06 -6.21 -14.54
N GLU A 504 -5.11 -7.19 -13.64
CA GLU A 504 -6.32 -7.92 -13.28
C GLU A 504 -7.24 -7.07 -12.41
N ARG A 505 -8.55 -7.34 -12.46
CA ARG A 505 -9.51 -6.76 -11.54
C ARG A 505 -9.56 -7.58 -10.27
N VAL A 506 -9.13 -6.99 -9.15
CA VAL A 506 -9.03 -7.67 -7.86
C VAL A 506 -9.81 -6.94 -6.77
N ASN A 507 -10.34 -7.72 -5.83
CA ASN A 507 -10.88 -7.19 -4.59
C ASN A 507 -9.73 -7.11 -3.57
N TYR A 508 -9.20 -5.91 -3.34
CA TYR A 508 -8.18 -5.75 -2.32
C TYR A 508 -8.77 -5.99 -0.92
N LEU A 509 -7.98 -6.65 -0.07
CA LEU A 509 -8.27 -6.84 1.35
C LEU A 509 -8.46 -5.47 2.00
N PHE A 510 -7.49 -4.57 1.82
CA PHE A 510 -7.54 -3.20 2.33
C PHE A 510 -8.14 -2.24 1.30
N GLN A 511 -9.46 -2.34 1.16
CA GLN A 511 -10.29 -1.47 0.34
C GLN A 511 -11.47 -0.95 1.17
N TYR A 512 -11.69 0.36 1.12
CA TYR A 512 -12.78 1.01 1.83
C TYR A 512 -13.27 2.20 1.01
N ARG A 513 -14.59 2.41 0.94
CA ARG A 513 -15.21 3.49 0.12
C ARG A 513 -14.80 3.41 -1.35
N GLY A 514 -14.74 2.19 -1.90
CA GLY A 514 -14.36 1.85 -3.28
C GLY A 514 -12.94 2.25 -3.67
N LYS A 515 -12.06 2.46 -2.69
CA LYS A 515 -10.68 2.88 -2.91
C LYS A 515 -9.72 2.00 -2.13
N GLN A 516 -8.59 1.70 -2.76
CA GLN A 516 -7.45 1.13 -2.07
C GLN A 516 -6.94 2.14 -1.04
N THR A 517 -6.48 1.62 0.10
CA THR A 517 -5.91 2.43 1.16
C THR A 517 -4.68 3.22 0.70
N GLY A 518 -4.56 4.46 1.20
CA GLY A 518 -3.45 5.33 0.84
C GLY A 518 -2.08 4.79 1.28
N SER A 519 -1.05 4.98 0.44
CA SER A 519 0.31 4.47 0.69
C SER A 519 0.99 5.02 1.94
N ALA A 520 0.46 6.06 2.57
CA ALA A 520 1.06 6.64 3.78
C ALA A 520 0.51 6.03 5.07
N ILE A 521 -0.54 5.20 5.01
CA ILE A 521 -1.30 4.78 6.21
C ILE A 521 -0.44 4.08 7.26
N LEU A 522 0.47 3.19 6.86
CA LEU A 522 1.32 2.50 7.82
C LEU A 522 2.21 3.48 8.58
N ASN A 523 2.93 4.35 7.87
CA ASN A 523 3.92 5.25 8.48
C ASN A 523 3.31 6.46 9.19
N ASN A 524 2.14 6.93 8.74
CA ASN A 524 1.53 8.16 9.26
C ASN A 524 0.35 7.90 10.20
N THR A 525 -0.16 6.66 10.26
CA THR A 525 -1.34 6.32 11.08
C THR A 525 -1.08 5.08 11.92
N ILE A 526 -0.91 3.90 11.32
CA ILE A 526 -0.82 2.62 12.08
C ILE A 526 0.37 2.61 13.04
N ILE A 527 1.58 2.91 12.55
CA ILE A 527 2.79 2.92 13.36
C ILE A 527 2.70 3.95 14.50
N PRO A 528 2.30 5.22 14.26
CA PRO A 528 2.04 6.17 15.33
C PRO A 528 1.04 5.70 16.40
N VAL A 529 -0.06 5.07 16.01
CA VAL A 529 -1.07 4.52 16.94
C VAL A 529 -0.46 3.40 17.78
N LEU A 530 0.29 2.49 17.16
CA LEU A 530 0.98 1.42 17.87
C LEU A 530 2.04 1.94 18.85
N CYS A 531 2.80 2.97 18.46
CA CYS A 531 3.79 3.59 19.34
C CYS A 531 3.12 4.22 20.57
N ALA A 532 2.02 4.95 20.36
CA ALA A 532 1.25 5.54 21.45
C ALA A 532 0.69 4.46 22.39
N ARG A 533 0.08 3.40 21.84
CA ARG A 533 -0.45 2.27 22.63
C ARG A 533 0.61 1.54 23.42
N ALA A 534 1.80 1.36 22.85
CA ALA A 534 2.89 0.65 23.51
C ALA A 534 3.69 1.54 24.50
N GLY A 535 3.37 2.83 24.59
CA GLY A 535 4.13 3.79 25.40
C GLY A 535 5.58 3.95 24.94
N VAL A 536 5.83 3.89 23.62
CA VAL A 536 7.17 4.04 23.04
C VAL A 536 7.24 5.26 22.10
N PRO A 537 8.40 5.92 21.99
CA PRO A 537 8.56 7.02 21.03
C PRO A 537 8.46 6.54 19.57
N ARG A 538 8.22 7.48 18.65
CA ARG A 538 8.18 7.21 17.20
C ARG A 538 9.56 7.02 16.57
N ASP A 539 10.60 7.21 17.36
CA ASP A 539 12.01 7.11 17.01
C ASP A 539 12.70 6.21 18.06
N ASP A 540 13.56 5.31 17.62
CA ASP A 540 14.41 4.50 18.50
C ASP A 540 15.88 4.89 18.32
N SER A 541 16.82 4.09 18.85
CA SER A 541 18.26 4.39 18.75
C SER A 541 18.77 4.51 17.31
N ARG A 542 18.03 3.99 16.32
CA ARG A 542 18.38 4.03 14.89
C ARG A 542 17.49 4.98 14.06
N GLY A 543 16.72 5.83 14.74
CA GLY A 543 15.89 6.90 14.19
C GLY A 543 14.42 6.52 14.04
N ARG A 544 13.72 7.18 13.10
CA ARG A 544 12.28 7.02 12.94
C ARG A 544 11.84 5.58 12.62
N ILE A 545 10.81 5.11 13.30
CA ILE A 545 10.18 3.81 13.05
C ILE A 545 9.35 3.90 11.77
N THR A 546 9.55 2.94 10.86
CA THR A 546 8.86 2.90 9.56
C THR A 546 8.47 1.48 9.17
N SER A 547 7.54 1.36 8.21
CA SER A 547 7.03 0.08 7.73
C SER A 547 8.14 -0.83 7.21
N HIS A 548 9.13 -0.26 6.51
CA HIS A 548 10.30 -0.98 6.01
C HIS A 548 11.21 -1.48 7.15
N ARG A 549 11.35 -0.71 8.23
CA ARG A 549 12.12 -1.14 9.40
C ARG A 549 11.41 -2.28 10.14
N GLY A 550 10.09 -2.24 10.25
CA GLY A 550 9.30 -3.34 10.82
C GLY A 550 9.49 -4.66 10.06
N ARG A 551 9.47 -4.63 8.72
CA ARG A 551 9.83 -5.81 7.91
C ARG A 551 11.24 -6.32 8.24
N ALA A 552 12.21 -5.41 8.35
CA ALA A 552 13.58 -5.79 8.68
C ALA A 552 13.66 -6.46 10.06
N SER A 553 12.98 -5.91 11.06
CA SER A 553 12.89 -6.50 12.39
C SER A 553 12.26 -7.89 12.38
N ALA A 554 11.14 -8.07 11.67
CA ALA A 554 10.47 -9.37 11.58
C ALA A 554 11.38 -10.46 10.99
N VAL A 555 12.06 -10.15 9.87
CA VAL A 555 12.97 -11.10 9.21
C VAL A 555 14.20 -11.38 10.10
N THR A 556 14.79 -10.36 10.70
CA THR A 556 15.94 -10.55 11.61
C THR A 556 15.56 -11.30 12.88
N ALA A 557 14.35 -11.12 13.40
CA ALA A 557 13.85 -11.87 14.56
C ALA A 557 13.81 -13.38 14.23
N LEU A 558 13.19 -13.76 13.10
CA LEU A 558 13.14 -15.16 12.65
C LEU A 558 14.52 -15.78 12.42
N ALA A 559 15.49 -14.99 11.96
CA ALA A 559 16.88 -15.45 11.80
C ALA A 559 17.62 -15.65 13.14
N SER A 560 17.21 -14.94 14.20
CA SER A 560 17.99 -14.82 15.44
C SER A 560 17.57 -15.79 16.55
N VAL A 561 16.40 -16.42 16.44
CA VAL A 561 15.92 -17.41 17.43
C VAL A 561 16.84 -18.64 17.45
N PRO A 562 17.08 -19.29 18.62
CA PRO A 562 17.70 -20.62 18.67
C PRO A 562 16.92 -21.60 17.77
N GLN A 563 17.60 -22.35 16.89
CA GLN A 563 16.96 -23.15 15.83
C GLN A 563 16.04 -22.34 14.89
N GLY A 564 16.30 -21.03 14.73
CA GLY A 564 15.58 -20.19 13.76
C GLY A 564 15.83 -20.60 12.31
N MET A 565 15.08 -19.99 11.41
CA MET A 565 15.05 -20.36 9.98
C MET A 565 16.44 -20.28 9.33
N THR A 566 16.72 -21.25 8.44
CA THR A 566 17.92 -21.25 7.60
C THR A 566 17.90 -20.10 6.58
N LEU A 567 19.03 -19.80 5.94
CA LEU A 567 19.10 -18.75 4.91
C LEU A 567 18.10 -19.01 3.77
N HIS A 568 17.93 -20.26 3.35
CA HIS A 568 17.01 -20.64 2.27
C HIS A 568 15.54 -20.49 2.69
N GLU A 569 15.18 -20.94 3.90
CA GLU A 569 13.83 -20.74 4.46
C GLU A 569 13.50 -19.25 4.60
N LEU A 570 14.44 -18.43 5.10
CA LEU A 570 14.27 -16.98 5.19
C LEU A 570 14.11 -16.34 3.81
N MET A 571 14.82 -16.83 2.79
CA MET A 571 14.66 -16.36 1.41
C MET A 571 13.24 -16.63 0.90
N GLU A 572 12.74 -17.85 1.08
CA GLU A 572 11.36 -18.22 0.70
C GLU A 572 10.34 -17.41 1.49
N TRP A 573 10.46 -17.34 2.81
CA TRP A 573 9.52 -16.62 3.68
C TRP A 573 9.49 -15.11 3.41
N SER A 574 10.62 -14.51 3.04
CA SER A 574 10.71 -13.09 2.70
C SER A 574 10.47 -12.80 1.22
N GLY A 575 10.41 -13.80 0.34
CA GLY A 575 10.31 -13.65 -1.10
C GLY A 575 11.55 -12.96 -1.70
N HIS A 576 12.74 -13.37 -1.29
CA HIS A 576 14.00 -12.86 -1.87
C HIS A 576 14.53 -13.85 -2.91
N SER A 577 14.68 -13.38 -4.16
CA SER A 577 15.23 -14.18 -5.26
C SER A 577 16.77 -14.29 -5.23
N CYS A 578 17.44 -13.56 -4.33
CA CYS A 578 18.91 -13.49 -4.28
C CYS A 578 19.39 -13.59 -2.82
N PRO A 579 20.29 -14.55 -2.50
CA PRO A 579 20.83 -14.73 -1.15
C PRO A 579 21.45 -13.47 -0.56
N ARG A 580 22.13 -12.67 -1.38
CA ARG A 580 22.76 -11.41 -0.97
C ARG A 580 21.76 -10.44 -0.32
N SER A 581 20.50 -10.46 -0.74
CA SER A 581 19.45 -9.62 -0.13
C SER A 581 19.07 -10.09 1.27
N THR A 582 19.07 -11.40 1.52
CA THR A 582 18.73 -11.98 2.82
C THR A 582 19.89 -11.93 3.81
N LEU A 583 21.14 -12.09 3.33
CA LEU A 583 22.34 -12.03 4.16
C LEU A 583 22.44 -10.75 5.00
N HIS A 584 21.90 -9.63 4.51
CA HIS A 584 21.86 -8.37 5.27
C HIS A 584 21.09 -8.47 6.60
N TYR A 585 20.12 -9.40 6.71
CA TYR A 585 19.29 -9.58 7.90
C TYR A 585 19.88 -10.56 8.92
N ILE A 586 20.86 -11.36 8.49
CA ILE A 586 21.52 -12.38 9.33
C ILE A 586 22.74 -11.73 9.97
N ARG A 587 22.65 -11.42 11.26
CA ARG A 587 23.82 -11.01 12.05
C ARG A 587 24.26 -12.20 12.89
N ILE A 588 25.35 -12.84 12.50
CA ILE A 588 25.94 -13.91 13.31
C ILE A 588 26.63 -13.25 14.51
N ARG A 589 26.09 -13.50 15.72
CA ARG A 589 26.77 -13.11 16.96
C ARG A 589 28.04 -13.96 17.11
N PRO A 590 29.18 -13.39 17.55
CA PRO A 590 30.41 -14.17 17.75
C PRO A 590 30.21 -15.42 18.61
N THR A 591 29.37 -15.33 19.64
CA THR A 591 29.00 -16.47 20.50
C THR A 591 28.24 -17.57 19.77
N ARG A 592 27.32 -17.22 18.86
CA ARG A 592 26.60 -18.18 18.01
C ARG A 592 27.54 -18.80 16.97
N LEU A 593 28.47 -18.02 16.42
CA LEU A 593 29.50 -18.54 15.52
C LEU A 593 30.37 -19.56 16.25
N ALA A 594 30.86 -19.22 17.45
CA ALA A 594 31.64 -20.13 18.28
C ALA A 594 30.87 -21.41 18.62
N ALA A 595 29.60 -21.32 19.05
CA ALA A 595 28.78 -22.49 19.33
C ALA A 595 28.52 -23.35 18.07
N SER A 596 28.30 -22.72 16.91
CA SER A 596 28.12 -23.43 15.65
C SER A 596 29.41 -24.09 15.17
N PHE A 597 30.54 -23.41 15.35
CA PHE A 597 31.87 -23.94 15.11
C PHE A 597 32.12 -25.16 16.00
N VAL A 598 31.96 -25.05 17.32
CA VAL A 598 32.11 -26.20 18.24
C VAL A 598 31.20 -27.35 17.86
N LYS A 599 29.95 -27.09 17.43
CA LYS A 599 29.04 -28.14 16.95
C LYS A 599 29.55 -28.82 15.67
N ALA A 600 30.10 -28.05 14.73
CA ALA A 600 30.66 -28.57 13.47
C ALA A 600 32.02 -29.25 13.68
N ASP A 601 32.81 -28.75 14.60
CA ASP A 601 34.14 -29.25 14.97
C ASP A 601 34.07 -30.59 15.70
N LYS A 602 32.88 -31.02 16.17
CA LYS A 602 32.64 -32.40 16.62
C LYS A 602 32.94 -33.46 15.55
N ILE A 603 32.95 -33.08 14.27
CA ILE A 603 33.38 -33.93 13.14
C ILE A 603 34.86 -34.33 13.27
N SER A 604 35.67 -33.60 14.04
CA SER A 604 37.07 -33.96 14.33
C SER A 604 37.23 -35.20 15.23
N HIS A 605 36.14 -35.77 15.76
CA HIS A 605 36.14 -36.96 16.64
C HIS A 605 35.64 -38.24 15.95
N MET A 606 35.68 -38.31 14.61
CA MET A 606 35.34 -39.53 13.87
C MET A 606 36.51 -40.51 13.84
N ILE A 607 36.22 -41.79 14.10
CA ILE A 607 37.20 -42.88 14.00
C ILE A 607 36.97 -43.68 12.72
N GLY A 608 38.04 -44.17 12.09
CA GLY A 608 37.92 -45.13 10.99
C GLY A 608 37.46 -46.48 11.51
N VAL A 609 36.52 -47.13 10.83
CA VAL A 609 36.08 -48.50 11.12
C VAL A 609 36.17 -49.32 9.85
N LEU A 610 36.88 -50.45 9.90
CA LEU A 610 36.85 -51.44 8.83
C LEU A 610 35.87 -52.54 9.20
N ILE A 611 35.02 -52.90 8.25
CA ILE A 611 34.04 -53.97 8.39
C ILE A 611 34.38 -55.06 7.39
N ASP A 612 34.63 -56.28 7.88
CA ASP A 612 34.82 -57.46 7.04
C ASP A 612 33.46 -58.10 6.74
N HIS A 613 33.00 -58.00 5.50
CA HIS A 613 31.70 -58.50 5.08
C HIS A 613 31.69 -59.97 4.62
N ASP A 614 32.82 -60.69 4.73
CA ASP A 614 32.89 -62.09 4.33
C ASP A 614 32.28 -63.04 5.39
N SER A 615 31.50 -64.02 4.92
CA SER A 615 30.64 -64.90 5.71
C SER A 615 31.39 -65.91 6.61
N GLN A 616 32.70 -66.06 6.45
CA GLN A 616 33.54 -66.95 7.27
C GLN A 616 34.15 -66.25 8.51
N SER A 617 34.07 -64.92 8.58
CA SER A 617 34.57 -64.10 9.72
C SER A 617 33.44 -63.46 10.54
N LEU A 618 32.20 -63.90 10.34
CA LEU A 618 31.06 -63.46 11.15
C LEU A 618 31.25 -63.89 12.60
N THR A 619 31.24 -62.94 13.53
CA THR A 619 31.03 -63.23 14.95
C THR A 619 29.53 -63.52 15.16
N GLU A 620 29.14 -64.15 16.28
CA GLU A 620 27.72 -64.39 16.61
C GLU A 620 26.86 -63.10 16.60
N SER A 621 27.50 -61.92 16.60
CA SER A 621 26.93 -60.57 16.61
C SER A 621 26.94 -59.82 15.26
N GLY A 622 27.47 -60.38 14.18
CA GLY A 622 27.52 -59.72 12.86
C GLY A 622 28.92 -59.70 12.21
N PRO A 623 29.17 -58.85 11.20
CA PRO A 623 30.47 -58.76 10.52
C PRO A 623 31.55 -58.24 11.47
N ALA A 624 32.78 -58.73 11.32
CA ALA A 624 33.88 -58.35 12.20
C ALA A 624 34.25 -56.86 12.02
N LEU A 625 34.20 -56.12 13.13
CA LEU A 625 34.51 -54.69 13.20
C LEU A 625 35.95 -54.47 13.67
N TYR A 626 36.65 -53.56 13.00
CA TYR A 626 38.02 -53.15 13.34
C TYR A 626 38.12 -51.63 13.41
N TYR A 627 38.26 -51.09 14.62
CA TYR A 627 38.43 -49.65 14.83
C TYR A 627 39.89 -49.24 14.58
N ASP A 628 40.10 -48.26 13.71
CA ASP A 628 41.42 -47.73 13.36
C ASP A 628 41.89 -46.70 14.38
N LEU A 629 42.87 -47.07 15.20
CA LEU A 629 43.41 -46.24 16.26
C LEU A 629 44.79 -45.65 15.89
N GLY A 630 45.11 -45.56 14.59
CA GLY A 630 46.40 -45.07 14.10
C GLY A 630 47.37 -46.20 13.78
N GLU A 631 48.23 -46.57 14.73
CA GLU A 631 49.25 -47.63 14.55
C GLU A 631 48.70 -49.06 14.80
N LEU A 632 47.47 -49.16 15.29
CA LEU A 632 46.82 -50.41 15.65
C LEU A 632 45.33 -50.40 15.32
N TYR A 633 44.78 -51.58 15.05
CA TYR A 633 43.35 -51.84 15.00
C TYR A 633 42.85 -52.37 16.34
N CYS A 634 41.68 -51.94 16.79
CA CYS A 634 40.96 -52.59 17.89
C CYS A 634 39.92 -53.56 17.33
N THR A 635 40.00 -54.82 17.77
CA THR A 635 39.09 -55.90 17.37
C THR A 635 37.86 -56.03 18.26
N ASN A 636 37.70 -55.15 19.26
CA ASN A 636 36.52 -55.12 20.11
C ASN A 636 35.38 -54.41 19.36
N PRO A 637 34.26 -55.10 19.05
CA PRO A 637 33.13 -54.49 18.33
C PRO A 637 32.43 -53.38 19.13
N PHE A 638 32.70 -53.27 20.43
CA PHE A 638 32.14 -52.25 21.31
C PHE A 638 33.17 -51.19 21.73
N TRP A 639 34.27 -51.02 20.99
CA TRP A 639 35.33 -50.07 21.34
C TRP A 639 34.82 -48.65 21.58
N SER A 640 33.82 -48.19 20.81
CA SER A 640 33.23 -46.86 20.97
C SER A 640 32.55 -46.65 22.33
N SER A 641 32.27 -47.72 23.09
CA SER A 641 31.78 -47.68 24.48
C SER A 641 32.76 -48.28 25.50
N CYS A 642 33.96 -48.67 25.08
CA CYS A 642 34.94 -49.33 25.93
C CYS A 642 35.50 -48.35 26.98
N PRO A 643 35.47 -48.68 28.28
CA PRO A 643 36.00 -47.82 29.33
C PRO A 643 37.52 -47.64 29.25
N HIS A 644 38.24 -48.57 28.61
CA HIS A 644 39.70 -48.56 28.46
C HIS A 644 40.18 -48.02 27.10
N ARG A 645 39.31 -47.37 26.30
CA ARG A 645 39.63 -47.02 24.90
C ARG A 645 40.82 -46.08 24.70
N MET A 646 41.23 -45.33 25.74
CA MET A 646 42.44 -44.50 25.74
C MET A 646 43.75 -45.27 26.05
N ALA A 647 43.70 -46.57 26.34
CA ALA A 647 44.84 -47.39 26.77
C ALA A 647 44.94 -48.73 26.02
N CYS A 648 44.87 -48.71 24.69
CA CYS A 648 44.76 -49.93 23.87
C CYS A 648 46.06 -50.70 23.64
N ILE A 649 47.25 -50.11 23.86
CA ILE A 649 48.57 -50.65 23.44
C ILE A 649 48.99 -51.95 24.15
N GLY A 650 48.27 -52.39 25.20
CA GLY A 650 48.49 -53.67 25.89
C GLY A 650 47.24 -54.54 26.04
N CYS A 651 46.15 -54.21 25.33
CA CYS A 651 44.87 -54.93 25.44
C CYS A 651 44.85 -56.16 24.50
N ASP A 652 44.19 -57.24 24.92
CA ASP A 652 44.05 -58.47 24.12
C ASP A 652 43.35 -58.21 22.77
N PHE A 653 42.49 -57.19 22.71
CA PHE A 653 41.81 -56.78 21.48
C PHE A 653 42.66 -55.93 20.53
N SER A 654 43.88 -55.57 20.90
CA SER A 654 44.80 -54.82 20.04
C SER A 654 45.36 -55.69 18.92
N LEU A 655 45.42 -55.11 17.71
CA LEU A 655 46.00 -55.73 16.52
C LEU A 655 46.94 -54.71 15.86
N PRO A 656 48.27 -54.81 16.08
CA PRO A 656 49.23 -53.90 15.48
C PRO A 656 49.17 -53.94 13.94
N LYS A 657 49.17 -52.78 13.28
CA LYS A 657 49.10 -52.71 11.80
C LYS A 657 50.33 -53.28 11.10
N SER A 658 51.48 -53.26 11.78
CA SER A 658 52.72 -53.89 11.32
C SER A 658 52.69 -55.42 11.34
N SER A 659 51.68 -56.04 11.95
CA SER A 659 51.54 -57.49 11.97
C SER A 659 51.09 -58.04 10.61
N SER A 660 51.55 -59.25 10.28
CA SER A 660 51.11 -59.97 9.07
C SER A 660 49.59 -60.15 9.02
N ARG A 661 48.95 -60.32 10.19
CA ARG A 661 47.49 -60.46 10.32
C ARG A 661 46.74 -59.17 9.94
N ALA A 662 47.26 -58.00 10.29
CA ALA A 662 46.67 -56.72 9.90
C ALA A 662 46.89 -56.41 8.41
N GLN A 663 48.08 -56.72 7.87
CA GLN A 663 48.35 -56.58 6.44
C GLN A 663 47.45 -57.49 5.59
N ALA A 664 47.23 -58.73 6.05
CA ALA A 664 46.30 -59.66 5.42
C ALA A 664 44.85 -59.12 5.47
N LEU A 665 44.44 -58.56 6.61
CA LEU A 665 43.12 -57.91 6.76
C LEU A 665 42.95 -56.79 5.72
N GLU A 666 43.90 -55.87 5.60
CA GLU A 666 43.81 -54.74 4.66
C GLU A 666 43.77 -55.16 3.18
N SER A 667 44.29 -56.35 2.86
CA SER A 667 44.30 -56.89 1.50
C SER A 667 42.99 -57.59 1.08
N LYS A 668 42.06 -57.83 2.02
CA LYS A 668 40.81 -58.53 1.72
C LYS A 668 39.86 -57.67 0.88
N ALA A 669 39.30 -58.27 -0.17
CA ALA A 669 38.29 -57.61 -1.03
C ALA A 669 36.96 -57.36 -0.30
N SER A 670 36.69 -58.07 0.80
CA SER A 670 35.47 -57.96 1.63
C SER A 670 35.50 -56.81 2.63
N ILE A 671 36.63 -56.10 2.72
CA ILE A 671 36.81 -55.01 3.68
C ILE A 671 36.28 -53.71 3.11
N HIS A 672 35.33 -53.12 3.84
CA HIS A 672 34.81 -51.79 3.57
C HIS A 672 35.18 -50.83 4.70
N ARG A 673 35.56 -49.59 4.35
CA ARG A 673 35.94 -48.54 5.29
C ARG A 673 34.78 -47.59 5.54
N TYR A 674 34.48 -47.38 6.81
CA TYR A 674 33.43 -46.48 7.29
C TYR A 674 34.00 -45.52 8.34
N LEU A 675 33.22 -44.51 8.71
CA LEU A 675 33.51 -43.58 9.79
C LEU A 675 32.41 -43.67 10.84
N GLU A 676 32.79 -43.80 12.11
CA GLU A 676 31.86 -43.80 13.25
C GLU A 676 32.12 -42.56 14.13
N GLU A 677 31.05 -41.90 14.59
CA GLU A 677 31.14 -40.80 15.55
C GLU A 677 31.31 -41.35 16.97
N VAL A 678 32.37 -40.90 17.67
CA VAL A 678 32.68 -41.40 19.01
C VAL A 678 32.66 -40.24 20.01
N PRO A 679 31.64 -40.15 20.88
CA PRO A 679 31.56 -39.07 21.86
C PRO A 679 32.59 -39.28 22.97
N LEU A 680 33.51 -38.32 23.14
CA LEU A 680 34.47 -38.31 24.26
C LEU A 680 33.77 -37.98 25.59
N THR A 681 34.11 -38.70 26.65
CA THR A 681 33.70 -38.36 28.01
C THR A 681 34.45 -37.12 28.51
N PRO A 682 33.96 -36.43 29.57
CA PRO A 682 34.65 -35.26 30.12
C PRO A 682 36.11 -35.54 30.53
N ASP A 683 36.39 -36.73 31.08
CA ASP A 683 37.74 -37.13 31.49
C ASP A 683 38.66 -37.33 30.26
N GLU A 684 38.18 -38.01 29.22
CA GLU A 684 38.96 -38.27 28.00
C GLU A 684 39.22 -36.98 27.20
N LYS A 685 38.26 -36.07 27.20
CA LYS A 685 38.42 -34.75 26.58
C LYS A 685 39.54 -33.95 27.27
N ALA A 686 39.58 -33.94 28.60
CA ALA A 686 40.63 -33.27 29.36
C ALA A 686 42.03 -33.86 29.09
N ILE A 687 42.12 -35.19 28.94
CA ILE A 687 43.36 -35.89 28.58
C ILE A 687 43.82 -35.50 27.16
N ALA A 688 42.91 -35.49 26.19
CA ALA A 688 43.22 -35.12 24.80
C ALA A 688 43.66 -33.65 24.67
N GLU A 689 43.18 -32.76 25.55
CA GLU A 689 43.58 -31.35 25.63
C GLU A 689 44.92 -31.13 26.36
N GLY A 690 45.59 -32.19 26.84
CA GLY A 690 46.96 -32.15 27.36
C GLY A 690 47.10 -32.06 28.89
N ASP A 691 46.03 -32.33 29.65
CA ASP A 691 46.09 -32.35 31.11
C ASP A 691 46.76 -33.66 31.63
N ILE A 692 48.05 -33.57 31.92
CA ILE A 692 48.90 -34.70 32.36
C ILE A 692 48.46 -35.23 33.75
N ASP A 693 47.94 -34.37 34.61
CA ASP A 693 47.45 -34.76 35.94
C ASP A 693 46.18 -35.61 35.81
N LYS A 694 45.30 -35.26 34.87
CA LYS A 694 44.12 -36.05 34.51
C LYS A 694 44.47 -37.39 33.86
N LEU A 695 45.49 -37.44 33.01
CA LEU A 695 45.99 -38.69 32.45
C LEU A 695 46.49 -39.63 33.57
N THR A 696 47.24 -39.10 34.53
CA THR A 696 47.76 -39.87 35.66
C THR A 696 46.63 -40.36 36.57
N ALA A 697 45.63 -39.53 36.83
CA ALA A 697 44.43 -39.91 37.58
C ALA A 697 43.60 -40.98 36.86
N PHE A 698 43.47 -40.88 35.52
CA PHE A 698 42.77 -41.84 34.69
C PHE A 698 43.47 -43.21 34.70
N ILE A 699 44.80 -43.24 34.53
CA ILE A 699 45.60 -44.47 34.63
C ILE A 699 45.40 -45.14 36.00
N LYS A 700 45.41 -44.36 37.08
CA LYS A 700 45.17 -44.87 38.44
C LYS A 700 43.76 -45.43 38.62
N LYS A 701 42.74 -44.74 38.10
CA LYS A 701 41.33 -45.18 38.13
C LYS A 701 41.11 -46.47 37.33
N MET A 702 41.83 -46.64 36.22
CA MET A 702 41.74 -47.81 35.36
C MET A 702 42.54 -49.01 35.88
N ALA A 703 43.52 -48.81 36.79
CA ALA A 703 44.26 -49.91 37.41
C ALA A 703 43.37 -50.84 38.24
N ASP A 704 42.24 -50.33 38.76
CA ASP A 704 41.27 -51.09 39.55
C ASP A 704 40.21 -51.81 38.69
N GLN A 705 40.24 -51.65 37.36
CA GLN A 705 39.31 -52.29 36.42
C GLN A 705 40.07 -53.21 35.44
N PRO A 706 39.78 -54.52 35.39
CA PRO A 706 40.48 -55.41 34.46
C PRO A 706 40.11 -55.07 33.01
N PRO A 707 41.08 -55.04 32.08
CA PRO A 707 40.81 -54.79 30.68
C PRO A 707 39.95 -55.92 30.07
N PRO A 708 39.17 -55.64 29.01
CA PRO A 708 38.39 -56.67 28.34
C PRO A 708 39.31 -57.74 27.75
N GLY A 709 39.10 -59.00 28.15
CA GLY A 709 39.85 -60.16 27.65
C GLY A 709 39.16 -60.84 26.47
N LYS A 710 39.95 -61.50 25.61
CA LYS A 710 39.42 -62.45 24.62
C LYS A 710 39.11 -63.76 25.35
N GLY A 711 37.83 -64.10 25.46
CA GLY A 711 37.38 -65.40 25.97
C GLY A 711 37.85 -66.56 25.10
#